data_AF-A0A8T4LD42-F1
#
_entry.id   AF-A0A8T4LD42-F1
#
_cell.length_a   1.000
_cell.length_b   1.000
_cell.length_c   1.000
_cell.angle_alpha   90.00
_cell.angle_beta   90.00
_cell.angle_gamma   90.00
#
_symmetry.space_group_name_H-M   'P 1'
#
loop_
_entity.id
_entity.type
_entity.pdbx_description
1 polymer ?
#
loop_
_entity_poly.entity_id
_entity_poly.type
_entity_poly.pdbx_seq_one_letter_code
_entity_poly.pdbx_strand_id
1 'polypeptide(L)'
;MAFNKQVALVFLFLFSLGQLAWAVEAVPASQGEVRSGAMKIFAVTGDGEGLSADLYLELVPGTGKVWTSVNPLVGTTTQSAEKAAVQAAKKYSPEWEKFDYKFSIGSTAAVVEGPSAGAAMAYMVAALLQGKTVPRDVSITGTISEDGIVGTVGGVFEKARAAKDGGMKLFMIPSGEARRIEKLESGVESINLIQYAKDKWGLYVVEASTLDDVLKYAYTDVSQIDIKELAEKEPPEFVPKPTTPAEELLPMKEITRKHLKETKQLMKEARNALSSTLIEDVSIIGRMVASLNNAEKNLKTADILLDQGYLYSSANFAFLARVNAMLIKDIAENPSLLSDDSTVFDLKVDLLKQELVDLKKQLSEFMPVDRLEWMVSAQQRLGWAETTLNELSRGQTIVVSAGGSADKKEAVIDALYKFESARAWLLVAREFFEAAKVSQKKVKPLPDFVERVQDLLVKAENGLTVFKGEDIEDIERRIASAREELKRGWSLSALFNAASAQALIEGKRLAKEDDAVKLEASLRKKLADLGSAIANSKYRHVWANLYLDHARYYLEEAVYYKELNHKSDALSSLKNGLSLAMLAESLFKTVEEVSEFYEKNAAKPYTGSESAVDEVVKTDQTKWYLMFFLLPTVLFIVLLVLLLKILKARKSDVKYSVYEEIKGVKQKQREIEERLSRGRLSQDEYLSESGRLSEQLRRLLRMREAKTEESFASDKLRADLLLFDMKSRDLRRSLKQRSISPEDFRKLTNEYNAKVKQLYEALAEEESIDQVVAADQARQAVGRVESDWSEVQRSVRKQVKPLPKKKPEPKK
;
A
#
# COMPACT_ATOMS: atom_id res chain seq x y z
N MET A 1 36.10 -42.62 -76.61
CA MET A 1 36.80 -41.42 -76.10
C MET A 1 36.35 -41.18 -74.68
N ALA A 2 37.10 -41.70 -73.71
CA ALA A 2 36.82 -41.51 -72.29
C ALA A 2 37.24 -40.08 -71.91
N PHE A 3 36.26 -39.19 -71.71
CA PHE A 3 36.52 -37.87 -71.18
C PHE A 3 37.08 -38.03 -69.76
N ASN A 4 38.31 -37.55 -69.57
CA ASN A 4 39.18 -37.94 -68.48
C ASN A 4 38.66 -37.39 -67.14
N LYS A 5 38.05 -38.25 -66.30
CA LYS A 5 37.46 -37.89 -65.00
C LYS A 5 38.43 -37.11 -64.09
N GLN A 6 39.74 -37.28 -64.27
CA GLN A 6 40.75 -36.56 -63.51
C GLN A 6 40.79 -35.06 -63.81
N VAL A 7 40.53 -34.64 -65.07
CA VAL A 7 40.53 -33.21 -65.43
C VAL A 7 39.30 -32.49 -64.86
N ALA A 8 38.14 -33.16 -64.85
CA ALA A 8 36.93 -32.63 -64.25
C ALA A 8 37.03 -32.49 -62.72
N LEU A 9 37.72 -33.42 -62.05
CA LEU A 9 37.97 -33.37 -60.60
C LEU A 9 38.93 -32.24 -60.22
N VAL A 10 39.98 -32.01 -61.01
CA VAL A 10 40.91 -30.88 -60.79
C VAL A 10 40.20 -29.55 -61.04
N PHE A 11 39.35 -29.46 -62.07
CA PHE A 11 38.55 -28.25 -62.29
C PHE A 11 37.52 -28.00 -61.17
N LEU A 12 36.84 -29.04 -60.68
CA LEU A 12 35.91 -28.90 -59.55
C LEU A 12 36.63 -28.53 -58.24
N PHE A 13 37.84 -29.04 -58.03
CA PHE A 13 38.65 -28.72 -56.85
C PHE A 13 39.24 -27.30 -56.91
N LEU A 14 39.66 -26.83 -58.09
CA LEU A 14 40.10 -25.44 -58.28
C LEU A 14 38.92 -24.47 -58.27
N PHE A 15 37.75 -24.86 -58.76
CA PHE A 15 36.52 -24.05 -58.70
C PHE A 15 36.00 -23.94 -57.27
N SER A 16 36.08 -25.00 -56.46
CA SER A 16 35.74 -24.92 -55.02
C SER A 16 36.76 -24.12 -54.21
N LEU A 17 38.06 -24.19 -54.53
CA LEU A 17 39.08 -23.32 -53.94
C LEU A 17 38.87 -21.83 -54.33
N GLY A 18 38.44 -21.55 -55.56
CA GLY A 18 38.08 -20.18 -55.99
C GLY A 18 36.83 -19.63 -55.29
N GLN A 19 35.86 -20.48 -54.99
CA GLN A 19 34.68 -20.13 -54.18
C GLN A 19 35.05 -19.86 -52.71
N LEU A 20 36.04 -20.58 -52.17
CA LEU A 20 36.59 -20.30 -50.83
C LEU A 20 37.43 -19.01 -50.79
N ALA A 21 38.15 -18.67 -51.88
CA ALA A 21 38.93 -17.44 -51.95
C ALA A 21 38.04 -16.18 -52.06
N TRP A 22 36.88 -16.26 -52.73
CA TRP A 22 35.88 -15.18 -52.75
C TRP A 22 35.08 -15.07 -51.44
N ALA A 23 34.98 -16.14 -50.65
CA ALA A 23 34.32 -16.12 -49.35
C ALA A 23 35.20 -15.56 -48.21
N VAL A 24 36.47 -15.26 -48.47
CA VAL A 24 37.41 -14.69 -47.48
C VAL A 24 37.56 -13.15 -47.64
N GLU A 25 37.02 -12.55 -48.71
CA GLU A 25 36.96 -11.09 -48.89
C GLU A 25 35.52 -10.56 -48.77
N ALA A 26 34.90 -10.69 -47.59
CA ALA A 26 33.81 -9.81 -47.11
C ALA A 26 33.37 -10.16 -45.68
N VAL A 27 34.30 -10.29 -44.74
CA VAL A 27 33.99 -9.90 -43.37
C VAL A 27 34.80 -8.63 -43.16
N PRO A 28 34.19 -7.43 -43.18
CA PRO A 28 34.89 -6.30 -42.62
C PRO A 28 35.15 -6.70 -41.17
N ALA A 29 36.40 -7.02 -40.86
CA ALA A 29 36.88 -6.93 -39.49
C ALA A 29 36.63 -5.47 -39.13
N SER A 30 35.47 -5.18 -38.52
CA SER A 30 35.24 -3.93 -37.85
C SER A 30 36.30 -3.90 -36.76
N GLN A 31 37.44 -3.27 -37.04
CA GLN A 31 38.40 -2.81 -36.04
C GLN A 31 37.73 -1.68 -35.24
N GLY A 32 36.54 -1.94 -34.71
CA GLY A 32 35.90 -1.07 -33.76
C GLY A 32 36.46 -1.44 -32.39
N GLU A 33 36.94 -0.42 -31.71
CA GLU A 33 37.45 -0.51 -30.35
C GLU A 33 36.39 -1.14 -29.44
N VAL A 34 36.71 -2.28 -28.81
CA VAL A 34 35.89 -2.85 -27.74
C VAL A 34 36.08 -1.97 -26.51
N ARG A 35 35.00 -1.40 -26.02
CA ARG A 35 35.03 -0.56 -24.81
C ARG A 35 34.38 -1.33 -23.68
N SER A 36 35.05 -1.40 -22.54
CA SER A 36 34.53 -2.10 -21.37
C SER A 36 34.67 -1.27 -20.10
N GLY A 37 33.75 -1.48 -19.19
CA GLY A 37 33.72 -0.85 -17.88
C GLY A 37 33.17 -1.80 -16.83
N ALA A 38 33.51 -1.52 -15.57
CA ALA A 38 32.94 -2.21 -14.42
C ALA A 38 32.59 -1.19 -13.34
N MET A 39 31.52 -1.44 -12.61
CA MET A 39 31.03 -0.62 -11.49
C MET A 39 30.47 -1.52 -10.40
N LYS A 40 30.66 -1.14 -9.13
CA LYS A 40 29.90 -1.75 -8.03
C LYS A 40 28.50 -1.16 -7.97
N ILE A 41 27.49 -2.01 -7.89
CA ILE A 41 26.09 -1.65 -7.66
C ILE A 41 25.61 -2.25 -6.34
N PHE A 42 24.56 -1.66 -5.76
CA PHE A 42 24.08 -2.02 -4.43
C PHE A 42 22.58 -2.30 -4.45
N ALA A 43 22.19 -3.41 -3.85
CA ALA A 43 20.83 -3.92 -3.75
C ALA A 43 20.46 -4.19 -2.29
N VAL A 44 19.23 -4.65 -2.05
CA VAL A 44 18.76 -5.06 -0.73
C VAL A 44 18.18 -6.47 -0.84
N THR A 45 18.42 -7.31 0.16
CA THR A 45 17.83 -8.65 0.26
C THR A 45 16.37 -8.57 0.75
N GLY A 46 15.62 -9.67 0.66
CA GLY A 46 14.24 -9.72 1.17
C GLY A 46 14.13 -9.45 2.69
N ASP A 47 15.22 -9.63 3.43
CA ASP A 47 15.30 -9.37 4.87
C ASP A 47 15.77 -7.94 5.20
N GLY A 48 15.97 -7.09 4.19
CA GLY A 48 16.35 -5.69 4.38
C GLY A 48 17.86 -5.44 4.51
N GLU A 49 18.72 -6.44 4.26
CA GLU A 49 20.17 -6.25 4.32
C GLU A 49 20.74 -5.76 2.98
N GLY A 50 21.67 -4.81 3.03
CA GLY A 50 22.35 -4.31 1.84
C GLY A 50 23.30 -5.35 1.23
N LEU A 51 23.26 -5.50 -0.09
CA LEU A 51 24.09 -6.44 -0.86
C LEU A 51 24.88 -5.68 -1.93
N SER A 52 26.15 -6.04 -2.13
CA SER A 52 26.97 -5.53 -3.25
C SER A 52 26.99 -6.54 -4.41
N ALA A 53 26.94 -6.03 -5.64
CA ALA A 53 27.18 -6.78 -6.87
C ALA A 53 28.09 -5.97 -7.80
N ASP A 54 28.76 -6.65 -8.73
CA ASP A 54 29.59 -6.03 -9.75
C ASP A 54 28.85 -6.01 -11.09
N LEU A 55 28.64 -4.82 -11.65
CA LEU A 55 28.07 -4.61 -12.98
C LEU A 55 29.20 -4.47 -14.00
N TYR A 56 29.15 -5.27 -15.06
CA TYR A 56 30.07 -5.23 -16.19
C TYR A 56 29.31 -4.84 -17.45
N LEU A 57 29.94 -3.99 -18.27
CA LEU A 57 29.41 -3.59 -19.57
C LEU A 57 30.51 -3.67 -20.62
N GLU A 58 30.22 -4.35 -21.73
CA GLU A 58 31.04 -4.34 -22.95
C GLU A 58 30.24 -3.75 -24.11
N LEU A 59 30.82 -2.74 -24.77
CA LEU A 59 30.38 -2.23 -26.05
C LEU A 59 31.25 -2.85 -27.12
N VAL A 60 30.65 -3.66 -27.98
CA VAL A 60 31.32 -4.28 -29.13
C VAL A 60 30.71 -3.74 -30.42
N PRO A 61 31.45 -3.64 -31.53
CA PRO A 61 30.88 -3.26 -32.81
C PRO A 61 29.67 -4.14 -33.16
N GLY A 62 28.54 -3.50 -33.50
CA GLY A 62 27.25 -4.15 -33.57
C GLY A 62 26.16 -3.29 -34.19
N THR A 63 24.91 -3.58 -33.83
CA THR A 63 23.67 -3.08 -34.45
C THR A 63 22.70 -2.46 -33.44
N GLY A 64 23.18 -2.09 -32.24
CA GLY A 64 22.34 -1.53 -31.18
C GLY A 64 21.66 -2.58 -30.29
N LYS A 65 22.05 -3.87 -30.37
CA LYS A 65 21.38 -4.92 -29.58
C LYS A 65 21.82 -4.87 -28.13
N VAL A 66 20.90 -5.21 -27.24
CA VAL A 66 21.13 -5.33 -25.79
C VAL A 66 21.14 -6.80 -25.41
N TRP A 67 22.21 -7.24 -24.77
CA TRP A 67 22.44 -8.60 -24.33
C TRP A 67 22.61 -8.64 -22.81
N THR A 68 21.96 -9.59 -22.15
CA THR A 68 22.17 -9.88 -20.72
C THR A 68 22.88 -11.21 -20.54
N SER A 69 23.78 -11.29 -19.57
CA SER A 69 24.21 -12.58 -19.02
C SER A 69 23.04 -13.26 -18.29
N VAL A 70 23.04 -14.59 -18.26
CA VAL A 70 22.03 -15.43 -17.58
C VAL A 70 22.59 -16.16 -16.34
N ASN A 71 23.82 -15.82 -15.94
CA ASN A 71 24.43 -16.34 -14.71
C ASN A 71 24.94 -15.16 -13.86
N PRO A 72 24.25 -14.80 -12.75
CA PRO A 72 23.04 -15.42 -12.18
C PRO A 72 21.79 -15.18 -13.05
N LEU A 73 20.66 -15.80 -12.70
CA LEU A 73 19.42 -15.58 -13.43
C LEU A 73 18.97 -14.12 -13.30
N VAL A 74 18.73 -13.44 -14.42
CA VAL A 74 18.34 -12.03 -14.46
C VAL A 74 16.85 -11.90 -14.80
N GLY A 75 16.08 -11.24 -13.92
CA GLY A 75 14.65 -11.01 -14.10
C GLY A 75 14.30 -10.07 -15.26
N THR A 76 13.04 -10.09 -15.70
CA THR A 76 12.56 -9.32 -16.87
C THR A 76 12.58 -7.81 -16.64
N THR A 77 12.41 -7.36 -15.40
CA THR A 77 12.48 -5.95 -15.01
C THR A 77 13.88 -5.38 -15.16
N THR A 78 14.90 -6.15 -14.75
CA THR A 78 16.32 -5.79 -14.94
C THR A 78 16.66 -5.70 -16.43
N GLN A 79 16.23 -6.68 -17.23
CA GLN A 79 16.42 -6.66 -18.69
C GLN A 79 15.73 -5.46 -19.37
N SER A 80 14.58 -5.05 -18.82
CA SER A 80 13.88 -3.86 -19.30
C SER A 80 14.65 -2.58 -18.95
N ALA A 81 15.27 -2.52 -17.77
CA ALA A 81 16.12 -1.42 -17.36
C ALA A 81 17.40 -1.31 -18.22
N GLU A 82 17.99 -2.42 -18.65
CA GLU A 82 19.14 -2.42 -19.59
C GLU A 82 18.78 -1.76 -20.92
N LYS A 83 17.59 -2.05 -21.46
CA LYS A 83 17.08 -1.41 -22.68
C LYS A 83 16.85 0.08 -22.47
N ALA A 84 16.18 0.45 -21.39
CA ALA A 84 15.92 1.84 -21.04
C ALA A 84 17.24 2.62 -20.84
N ALA A 85 18.25 2.01 -20.24
CA ALA A 85 19.57 2.59 -20.06
C ALA A 85 20.28 2.92 -21.38
N VAL A 86 20.22 2.02 -22.36
CA VAL A 86 20.77 2.28 -23.70
C VAL A 86 19.99 3.41 -24.40
N GLN A 87 18.66 3.41 -24.30
CA GLN A 87 17.83 4.48 -24.87
C GLN A 87 18.11 5.84 -24.23
N ALA A 88 18.24 5.91 -22.91
CA ALA A 88 18.61 7.11 -22.17
C ALA A 88 19.96 7.69 -22.61
N ALA A 89 20.90 6.81 -22.95
CA ALA A 89 22.26 7.20 -23.30
C ALA A 89 22.42 7.65 -24.77
N LYS A 90 21.41 7.47 -25.63
CA LYS A 90 21.51 7.77 -27.08
C LYS A 90 21.91 9.23 -27.38
N LYS A 91 21.50 10.17 -26.52
CA LYS A 91 21.79 11.60 -26.70
C LYS A 91 23.27 11.96 -26.51
N TYR A 92 24.07 11.08 -25.91
CA TYR A 92 25.48 11.35 -25.60
C TYR A 92 26.46 10.89 -26.68
N SER A 93 26.01 10.09 -27.65
CA SER A 93 26.81 9.74 -28.83
C SER A 93 25.92 9.40 -30.03
N PRO A 94 26.12 10.04 -31.20
CA PRO A 94 25.40 9.69 -32.42
C PRO A 94 25.77 8.29 -32.95
N GLU A 95 26.82 7.66 -32.40
CA GLU A 95 27.29 6.33 -32.81
C GLU A 95 26.71 5.19 -31.97
N TRP A 96 25.72 5.47 -31.10
CA TRP A 96 25.16 4.47 -30.18
C TRP A 96 24.62 3.21 -30.90
N GLU A 97 24.08 3.33 -32.12
CA GLU A 97 23.58 2.19 -32.90
C GLU A 97 24.70 1.30 -33.47
N LYS A 98 25.95 1.78 -33.50
CA LYS A 98 27.11 1.03 -34.01
C LYS A 98 27.66 0.03 -33.00
N PHE A 99 27.09 -0.04 -31.80
CA PHE A 99 27.54 -0.94 -30.74
C PHE A 99 26.42 -1.89 -30.32
N ASP A 100 26.77 -3.14 -30.04
CA ASP A 100 25.97 -4.03 -29.20
C ASP A 100 26.44 -3.89 -27.74
N TYR A 101 25.48 -3.87 -26.82
CA TYR A 101 25.66 -3.63 -25.39
C TYR A 101 25.50 -4.96 -24.64
N LYS A 102 26.57 -5.42 -23.99
CA LYS A 102 26.55 -6.68 -23.24
C LYS A 102 26.68 -6.40 -21.76
N PHE A 103 25.59 -6.59 -21.03
CA PHE A 103 25.54 -6.47 -19.58
C PHE A 103 25.79 -7.82 -18.91
N SER A 104 26.55 -7.79 -17.82
CA SER A 104 26.74 -8.93 -16.93
C SER A 104 26.77 -8.47 -15.48
N ILE A 105 26.13 -9.20 -14.59
CA ILE A 105 26.07 -8.87 -13.17
C ILE A 105 26.72 -10.01 -12.39
N GLY A 106 27.84 -9.74 -11.73
CA GLY A 106 28.43 -10.64 -10.75
C GLY A 106 27.78 -10.44 -9.38
N SER A 107 26.99 -11.41 -8.92
CA SER A 107 26.35 -11.38 -7.60
C SER A 107 26.39 -12.75 -6.94
N THR A 108 26.37 -12.78 -5.61
CA THR A 108 26.18 -14.02 -4.82
C THR A 108 24.71 -14.45 -4.76
N ALA A 109 23.78 -13.59 -5.19
CA ALA A 109 22.36 -13.92 -5.25
C ALA A 109 22.06 -14.89 -6.39
N ALA A 110 21.16 -15.85 -6.16
CA ALA A 110 20.74 -16.82 -7.17
C ALA A 110 19.95 -16.17 -8.32
N VAL A 111 19.20 -15.11 -8.02
CA VAL A 111 18.41 -14.32 -8.96
C VAL A 111 18.66 -12.84 -8.70
N VAL A 112 18.87 -12.06 -9.76
CA VAL A 112 18.96 -10.60 -9.71
C VAL A 112 17.75 -10.01 -10.42
N GLU A 113 16.92 -9.28 -9.67
CA GLU A 113 15.67 -8.73 -10.17
C GLU A 113 15.45 -7.31 -9.65
N GLY A 114 14.82 -6.47 -10.48
CA GLY A 114 14.40 -5.12 -10.13
C GLY A 114 15.07 -4.01 -10.97
N PRO A 115 14.37 -2.90 -11.22
CA PRO A 115 14.85 -1.82 -12.10
C PRO A 115 15.91 -0.91 -11.45
N SER A 116 16.27 -1.12 -10.18
CA SER A 116 17.02 -0.16 -9.35
C SER A 116 18.48 0.08 -9.74
N ALA A 117 19.03 -0.71 -10.67
CA ALA A 117 20.36 -0.51 -11.26
C ALA A 117 20.31 0.25 -12.60
N GLY A 118 19.13 0.65 -13.07
CA GLY A 118 18.96 1.30 -14.37
C GLY A 118 19.81 2.57 -14.53
N ALA A 119 19.86 3.42 -13.51
CA ALA A 119 20.68 4.64 -13.56
C ALA A 119 22.19 4.32 -13.64
N ALA A 120 22.66 3.26 -12.96
CA ALA A 120 24.04 2.80 -13.03
C ALA A 120 24.39 2.27 -14.43
N MET A 121 23.49 1.46 -15.01
CA MET A 121 23.63 0.95 -16.37
C MET A 121 23.70 2.10 -17.38
N ALA A 122 22.80 3.08 -17.27
CA ALA A 122 22.75 4.22 -18.19
C ALA A 122 24.00 5.11 -18.08
N TYR A 123 24.49 5.31 -16.86
CA TYR A 123 25.76 5.99 -16.62
C TYR A 123 26.94 5.27 -17.30
N MET A 124 27.07 3.95 -17.12
CA MET A 124 28.15 3.19 -17.77
C MET A 124 28.06 3.27 -19.29
N VAL A 125 26.85 3.15 -19.86
CA VAL A 125 26.65 3.28 -21.31
C VAL A 125 27.07 4.67 -21.80
N ALA A 126 26.58 5.73 -21.15
CA ALA A 126 26.92 7.10 -21.54
C ALA A 126 28.42 7.39 -21.42
N ALA A 127 29.06 6.94 -20.33
CA ALA A 127 30.51 7.10 -20.12
C ALA A 127 31.32 6.40 -21.22
N LEU A 128 31.05 5.12 -21.49
CA LEU A 128 31.79 4.34 -22.50
C LEU A 128 31.54 4.85 -23.93
N LEU A 129 30.31 5.29 -24.25
CA LEU A 129 30.01 5.93 -25.54
C LEU A 129 30.81 7.23 -25.73
N GLN A 130 31.01 8.00 -24.66
CA GLN A 130 31.85 9.21 -24.66
C GLN A 130 33.35 8.93 -24.58
N GLY A 131 33.79 7.66 -24.55
CA GLY A 131 35.19 7.28 -24.41
C GLY A 131 35.78 7.59 -23.02
N LYS A 132 34.92 7.78 -22.01
CA LYS A 132 35.32 8.04 -20.63
C LYS A 132 35.47 6.73 -19.86
N THR A 133 36.38 6.73 -18.89
CA THR A 133 36.50 5.64 -17.92
C THR A 133 35.41 5.76 -16.84
N VAL A 134 34.99 4.61 -16.29
CA VAL A 134 34.08 4.55 -15.15
C VAL A 134 34.92 4.54 -13.86
N PRO A 135 34.82 5.56 -12.98
CA PRO A 135 35.55 5.59 -11.72
C PRO A 135 35.16 4.43 -10.81
N ARG A 136 36.15 3.82 -10.15
CA ARG A 136 35.94 2.61 -9.33
C ARG A 136 35.30 2.87 -7.97
N ASP A 137 35.38 4.11 -7.49
CA ASP A 137 34.91 4.56 -6.17
C ASP A 137 33.65 5.43 -6.25
N VAL A 138 32.96 5.40 -7.39
CA VAL A 138 31.70 6.09 -7.65
C VAL A 138 30.62 5.05 -7.97
N SER A 139 29.46 5.16 -7.33
CA SER A 139 28.31 4.30 -7.60
C SER A 139 27.00 5.08 -7.51
N ILE A 140 25.92 4.49 -8.00
CA ILE A 140 24.58 5.06 -8.03
C ILE A 140 23.51 3.98 -7.86
N THR A 141 22.38 4.33 -7.26
CA THR A 141 21.14 3.56 -7.36
C THR A 141 20.00 4.44 -7.89
N GLY A 142 19.06 3.84 -8.62
CA GLY A 142 17.96 4.55 -9.25
C GLY A 142 17.39 3.77 -10.43
N THR A 143 16.09 3.89 -10.67
CA THR A 143 15.52 3.47 -11.97
C THR A 143 15.92 4.50 -13.04
N ILE A 144 15.74 4.17 -14.31
CA ILE A 144 16.02 5.09 -15.42
C ILE A 144 14.88 5.07 -16.43
N SER A 145 14.42 6.24 -16.86
CA SER A 145 13.52 6.38 -18.01
C SER A 145 14.30 6.44 -19.33
N GLU A 146 13.65 6.21 -20.46
CA GLU A 146 14.28 6.33 -21.79
C GLU A 146 14.76 7.76 -22.11
N ASP A 147 14.26 8.77 -21.38
CA ASP A 147 14.69 10.17 -21.49
C ASP A 147 15.86 10.53 -20.55
N GLY A 148 16.31 9.56 -19.75
CA GLY A 148 17.43 9.72 -18.82
C GLY A 148 17.06 10.34 -17.48
N ILE A 149 15.81 10.20 -17.02
CA ILE A 149 15.36 10.63 -15.68
C ILE A 149 15.64 9.51 -14.68
N VAL A 150 16.29 9.85 -13.56
CA VAL A 150 16.60 8.94 -12.46
C VAL A 150 15.39 8.85 -11.54
N GLY A 151 14.81 7.66 -11.40
CA GLY A 151 13.61 7.43 -10.59
C GLY A 151 13.90 6.78 -9.23
N THR A 152 12.91 6.87 -8.34
CA THR A 152 12.96 6.42 -6.94
C THR A 152 13.19 4.92 -6.79
N VAL A 153 13.79 4.50 -5.67
CA VAL A 153 14.06 3.09 -5.36
C VAL A 153 13.90 2.83 -3.87
N GLY A 154 13.57 1.59 -3.50
CA GLY A 154 13.56 1.19 -2.09
C GLY A 154 14.96 1.00 -1.50
N GLY A 155 15.05 1.14 -0.17
CA GLY A 155 16.21 0.76 0.64
C GLY A 155 17.46 1.62 0.43
N VAL A 156 17.29 2.92 0.19
CA VAL A 156 18.40 3.84 -0.13
C VAL A 156 19.43 3.93 0.99
N PHE A 157 19.01 3.92 2.25
CA PHE A 157 19.91 3.95 3.40
C PHE A 157 20.76 2.68 3.50
N GLU A 158 20.14 1.52 3.36
CA GLU A 158 20.80 0.21 3.41
C GLU A 158 21.78 0.04 2.25
N LYS A 159 21.39 0.52 1.04
CA LYS A 159 22.27 0.57 -0.13
C LYS A 159 23.43 1.53 0.06
N ALA A 160 23.21 2.72 0.63
CA ALA A 160 24.27 3.67 0.93
C ALA A 160 25.25 3.12 1.98
N ARG A 161 24.74 2.42 2.98
CA ARG A 161 25.57 1.70 3.97
C ARG A 161 26.41 0.60 3.30
N ALA A 162 25.79 -0.22 2.45
CA ALA A 162 26.50 -1.22 1.67
C ALA A 162 27.51 -0.59 0.69
N ALA A 163 27.21 0.59 0.14
CA ALA A 163 28.12 1.35 -0.71
C ALA A 163 29.37 1.80 0.05
N LYS A 164 29.20 2.29 1.27
CA LYS A 164 30.33 2.56 2.17
C LYS A 164 31.12 1.29 2.47
N ASP A 165 30.46 0.19 2.83
CA ASP A 165 31.15 -1.08 3.12
C ASP A 165 31.84 -1.65 1.87
N GLY A 166 31.32 -1.35 0.68
CA GLY A 166 31.91 -1.65 -0.62
C GLY A 166 33.04 -0.70 -1.05
N GLY A 167 33.41 0.27 -0.22
CA GLY A 167 34.54 1.19 -0.45
C GLY A 167 34.25 2.36 -1.40
N MET A 168 32.98 2.71 -1.61
CA MET A 168 32.63 3.88 -2.43
C MET A 168 32.99 5.18 -1.71
N LYS A 169 33.49 6.16 -2.48
CA LYS A 169 33.67 7.53 -2.01
C LYS A 169 32.47 8.40 -2.30
N LEU A 170 31.82 8.18 -3.44
CA LEU A 170 30.62 8.89 -3.88
C LEU A 170 29.51 7.89 -4.19
N PHE A 171 28.35 8.10 -3.58
CA PHE A 171 27.14 7.33 -3.85
C PHE A 171 25.99 8.27 -4.23
N MET A 172 25.54 8.17 -5.47
CA MET A 172 24.42 8.96 -5.97
C MET A 172 23.10 8.25 -5.71
N ILE A 173 22.08 9.01 -5.32
CA ILE A 173 20.73 8.50 -5.03
C ILE A 173 19.68 9.31 -5.82
N PRO A 174 18.45 8.81 -6.03
CA PRO A 174 17.40 9.59 -6.66
C PRO A 174 17.06 10.84 -5.86
N SER A 175 16.63 11.91 -6.54
CA SER A 175 16.24 13.13 -5.83
C SER A 175 15.00 12.93 -4.95
N GLY A 176 15.00 13.57 -3.79
CA GLY A 176 13.96 13.46 -2.76
C GLY A 176 14.10 12.26 -1.81
N GLU A 177 15.09 11.38 -2.00
CA GLU A 177 15.30 10.17 -1.19
C GLU A 177 16.36 10.36 -0.08
N ALA A 178 16.94 11.55 0.06
CA ALA A 178 17.95 11.81 1.09
C ALA A 178 17.39 11.76 2.52
N ARG A 179 16.13 12.11 2.75
CA ARG A 179 15.57 12.15 4.11
C ARG A 179 14.92 10.83 4.49
N ARG A 180 15.29 10.30 5.66
CA ARG A 180 14.69 9.09 6.23
C ARG A 180 14.65 9.18 7.74
N ILE A 181 13.92 8.29 8.37
CA ILE A 181 13.95 8.10 9.82
C ILE A 181 14.75 6.87 10.14
N GLU A 182 15.67 7.00 11.09
CA GLU A 182 16.47 5.89 11.56
C GLU A 182 16.32 5.73 13.07
N LYS A 183 16.36 4.47 13.52
CA LYS A 183 16.42 4.15 14.95
C LYS A 183 17.87 4.24 15.39
N LEU A 184 18.22 5.36 16.01
CA LEU A 184 19.52 5.62 16.61
C LEU A 184 19.51 5.21 18.08
N GLU A 185 20.69 5.21 18.72
CA GLU A 185 20.82 4.91 20.16
C GLU A 185 20.04 5.91 21.04
N SER A 186 19.83 7.13 20.56
CA SER A 186 19.04 8.20 21.21
C SER A 186 17.53 8.07 21.04
N GLY A 187 17.07 7.14 20.19
CA GLY A 187 15.67 6.99 19.84
C GLY A 187 15.45 7.05 18.33
N VAL A 188 14.23 7.35 17.92
CA VAL A 188 13.82 7.40 16.52
C VAL A 188 13.93 8.84 16.02
N GLU A 189 14.82 9.09 15.06
CA GLU A 189 15.15 10.45 14.60
C GLU A 189 15.14 10.54 13.07
N SER A 190 14.66 11.67 12.53
CA SER A 190 14.78 11.95 11.10
C SER A 190 16.19 12.42 10.77
N ILE A 191 16.83 11.73 9.84
CA ILE A 191 18.17 12.05 9.33
C ILE A 191 18.08 12.54 7.88
N ASN A 192 19.01 13.42 7.51
CA ASN A 192 19.34 13.67 6.11
C ASN A 192 20.56 12.81 5.76
N LEU A 193 20.39 11.81 4.90
CA LEU A 193 21.42 10.85 4.49
C LEU A 193 22.64 11.53 3.86
N ILE A 194 22.48 12.66 3.16
CA ILE A 194 23.59 13.45 2.60
C ILE A 194 24.56 13.85 3.72
N GLN A 195 24.03 14.48 4.76
CA GLN A 195 24.81 14.93 5.91
C GLN A 195 25.24 13.74 6.80
N TYR A 196 24.32 12.82 7.07
CA TYR A 196 24.55 11.69 7.96
C TYR A 196 25.64 10.75 7.42
N ALA A 197 25.58 10.37 6.15
CA ALA A 197 26.60 9.52 5.53
C ALA A 197 27.97 10.21 5.55
N LYS A 198 28.01 11.53 5.34
CA LYS A 198 29.25 12.29 5.43
C LYS A 198 29.84 12.25 6.84
N ASP A 199 29.03 12.56 7.85
CA ASP A 199 29.48 12.70 9.23
C ASP A 199 29.81 11.36 9.90
N LYS A 200 28.99 10.33 9.63
CA LYS A 200 29.10 9.03 10.29
C LYS A 200 29.94 8.03 9.52
N TRP A 201 29.94 8.12 8.19
CA TRP A 201 30.52 7.10 7.32
C TRP A 201 31.66 7.62 6.44
N GLY A 202 31.85 8.95 6.35
CA GLY A 202 32.80 9.57 5.43
C GLY A 202 32.43 9.43 3.95
N LEU A 203 31.26 8.86 3.65
CA LEU A 203 30.74 8.66 2.30
C LEU A 203 30.09 9.96 1.82
N TYR A 204 30.44 10.41 0.62
CA TYR A 204 29.70 11.49 -0.03
C TYR A 204 28.45 10.90 -0.66
N VAL A 205 27.29 11.40 -0.24
CA VAL A 205 26.00 11.08 -0.86
C VAL A 205 25.46 12.33 -1.51
N VAL A 206 24.99 12.22 -2.76
CA VAL A 206 24.36 13.32 -3.49
C VAL A 206 23.11 12.83 -4.20
N GLU A 207 22.14 13.72 -4.37
CA GLU A 207 20.95 13.45 -5.16
C GLU A 207 21.17 13.77 -6.64
N ALA A 208 20.66 12.90 -7.52
CA ALA A 208 20.68 13.09 -8.97
C ALA A 208 19.28 12.84 -9.54
N SER A 209 18.79 13.77 -10.35
CA SER A 209 17.46 13.67 -11.00
C SER A 209 17.57 13.18 -12.44
N THR A 210 18.72 13.40 -13.07
CA THR A 210 18.93 13.09 -14.48
C THR A 210 20.29 12.45 -14.71
N LEU A 211 20.43 11.73 -15.83
CA LEU A 211 21.70 11.18 -16.28
C LEU A 211 22.78 12.26 -16.50
N ASP A 212 22.38 13.51 -16.77
CA ASP A 212 23.28 14.67 -16.85
C ASP A 212 23.86 15.03 -15.47
N ASP A 213 23.05 14.99 -14.41
CA ASP A 213 23.51 15.17 -13.03
C ASP A 213 24.48 14.05 -12.63
N VAL A 214 24.15 12.81 -13.00
CA VAL A 214 25.00 11.65 -12.72
C VAL A 214 26.37 11.80 -13.36
N LEU A 215 26.41 12.13 -14.66
CA LEU A 215 27.66 12.38 -15.38
C LEU A 215 28.43 13.57 -14.77
N LYS A 216 27.75 14.64 -14.35
CA LYS A 216 28.38 15.79 -13.69
C LYS A 216 29.07 15.36 -12.38
N TYR A 217 28.34 14.70 -11.49
CA TYR A 217 28.87 14.31 -10.18
C TYR A 217 29.94 13.23 -10.29
N ALA A 218 29.79 12.26 -11.19
CA ALA A 218 30.73 11.15 -11.32
C ALA A 218 32.15 11.58 -11.69
N TYR A 219 32.33 12.75 -12.32
CA TYR A 219 33.63 13.29 -12.70
C TYR A 219 34.02 14.56 -11.90
N THR A 220 33.28 14.87 -10.83
CA THR A 220 33.61 15.97 -9.92
C THR A 220 34.50 15.45 -8.79
N ASP A 221 35.51 16.24 -8.39
CA ASP A 221 36.28 15.93 -7.18
C ASP A 221 35.35 16.05 -5.95
N VAL A 222 35.18 14.96 -5.21
CA VAL A 222 34.29 14.92 -4.04
C VAL A 222 34.62 15.98 -2.99
N SER A 223 35.86 16.45 -2.91
CA SER A 223 36.25 17.54 -1.99
C SER A 223 35.64 18.90 -2.34
N GLN A 224 35.16 19.07 -3.57
CA GLN A 224 34.48 20.28 -4.05
C GLN A 224 32.97 20.24 -3.81
N ILE A 225 32.43 19.10 -3.36
CA ILE A 225 31.01 18.95 -3.06
C ILE A 225 30.73 19.53 -1.68
N ASP A 226 30.02 20.66 -1.64
CA ASP A 226 29.56 21.25 -0.38
C ASP A 226 28.37 20.47 0.17
N ILE A 227 28.67 19.52 1.07
CA ILE A 227 27.67 18.68 1.72
C ILE A 227 26.71 19.50 2.59
N LYS A 228 27.16 20.59 3.22
CA LYS A 228 26.29 21.41 4.06
C LYS A 228 25.30 22.17 3.20
N GLU A 229 25.78 22.78 2.11
CA GLU A 229 24.89 23.43 1.15
C GLU A 229 23.88 22.41 0.59
N LEU A 230 24.30 21.23 0.16
CA LEU A 230 23.40 20.21 -0.38
C LEU A 230 22.42 19.65 0.66
N ALA A 231 22.81 19.56 1.93
CA ALA A 231 21.93 19.08 3.00
C ALA A 231 20.91 20.14 3.45
N GLU A 232 21.24 21.42 3.29
CA GLU A 232 20.41 22.58 3.68
C GLU A 232 19.54 23.11 2.53
N LYS A 233 19.94 22.88 1.28
CA LYS A 233 19.22 23.32 0.08
C LYS A 233 18.08 22.36 -0.24
N GLU A 234 17.05 22.37 0.61
CA GLU A 234 15.74 21.97 0.10
C GLU A 234 15.34 22.98 -0.99
N PRO A 235 14.93 22.55 -2.19
CA PRO A 235 14.19 23.46 -3.06
C PRO A 235 13.02 24.00 -2.22
N PRO A 236 12.71 25.30 -2.31
CA PRO A 236 11.58 25.86 -1.57
C PRO A 236 10.36 24.95 -1.72
N GLU A 237 9.64 24.69 -0.63
CA GLU A 237 8.39 23.95 -0.75
C GLU A 237 7.49 24.71 -1.73
N PHE A 238 6.99 24.05 -2.77
CA PHE A 238 6.06 24.69 -3.69
C PHE A 238 4.81 25.10 -2.92
N VAL A 239 4.56 26.40 -2.84
CA VAL A 239 3.35 26.96 -2.24
C VAL A 239 2.57 27.64 -3.36
N PRO A 240 1.37 27.15 -3.71
CA PRO A 240 0.56 27.78 -4.75
C PRO A 240 0.04 29.13 -4.26
N LYS A 241 -0.29 30.01 -5.20
CA LYS A 241 -0.84 31.34 -4.88
C LYS A 241 -2.23 31.21 -4.25
N PRO A 242 -2.60 32.07 -3.29
CA PRO A 242 -3.91 31.98 -2.67
C PRO A 242 -5.05 32.14 -3.69
N THR A 243 -6.06 31.29 -3.58
CA THR A 243 -7.34 31.39 -4.30
C THR A 243 -8.50 31.56 -3.32
N THR A 244 -9.59 32.16 -3.78
CA THR A 244 -10.82 32.30 -2.99
C THR A 244 -11.83 31.25 -3.46
N PRO A 245 -12.15 30.23 -2.63
CA PRO A 245 -13.12 29.22 -3.00
C PRO A 245 -14.51 29.82 -3.23
N ALA A 246 -15.23 29.30 -4.24
CA ALA A 246 -16.62 29.67 -4.49
C ALA A 246 -17.54 29.33 -3.29
N GLU A 247 -18.66 30.04 -3.16
CA GLU A 247 -19.58 29.90 -2.01
C GLU A 247 -20.16 28.47 -1.90
N GLU A 248 -20.43 27.81 -3.03
CA GLU A 248 -20.89 26.43 -3.06
C GLU A 248 -19.88 25.42 -2.48
N LEU A 249 -18.60 25.81 -2.36
CA LEU A 249 -17.54 24.98 -1.79
C LEU A 249 -17.36 25.16 -0.27
N LEU A 250 -18.15 26.03 0.37
CA LEU A 250 -18.10 26.20 1.83
C LEU A 250 -18.29 24.89 2.61
N PRO A 251 -19.20 23.96 2.23
CA PRO A 251 -19.27 22.66 2.88
C PRO A 251 -17.98 21.85 2.75
N MET A 252 -17.32 21.90 1.58
CA MET A 252 -16.02 21.23 1.38
C MET A 252 -14.95 21.81 2.30
N LYS A 253 -14.94 23.14 2.46
CA LYS A 253 -13.99 23.83 3.34
C LYS A 253 -14.17 23.40 4.79
N GLU A 254 -15.40 23.30 5.27
CA GLU A 254 -15.70 22.89 6.63
C GLU A 254 -15.37 21.41 6.88
N ILE A 255 -15.75 20.53 5.95
CA ILE A 255 -15.38 19.11 5.98
C ILE A 255 -13.86 18.94 6.04
N THR A 256 -13.14 19.63 5.16
CA THR A 256 -11.66 19.56 5.10
C THR A 256 -11.02 20.06 6.39
N ARG A 257 -11.50 21.17 6.94
CA ARG A 257 -11.03 21.73 8.22
C ARG A 257 -11.27 20.75 9.38
N LYS A 258 -12.47 20.17 9.45
CA LYS A 258 -12.83 19.17 10.46
C LYS A 258 -11.92 17.96 10.36
N HIS A 259 -11.76 17.40 9.16
CA HIS A 259 -10.85 16.28 8.91
C HIS A 259 -9.42 16.59 9.31
N LEU A 260 -8.88 17.75 8.94
CA LEU A 260 -7.52 18.15 9.33
C LEU A 260 -7.35 18.20 10.85
N LYS A 261 -8.31 18.80 11.56
CA LYS A 261 -8.29 18.86 13.02
C LYS A 261 -8.30 17.47 13.65
N GLU A 262 -9.18 16.59 13.19
CA GLU A 262 -9.27 15.23 13.70
C GLU A 262 -8.02 14.40 13.35
N THR A 263 -7.50 14.54 12.13
CA THR A 263 -6.29 13.82 11.69
C THR A 263 -5.07 14.28 12.48
N LYS A 264 -4.93 15.56 12.83
CA LYS A 264 -3.89 16.05 13.75
C LYS A 264 -3.94 15.37 15.11
N GLN A 265 -5.14 15.23 15.67
CA GLN A 265 -5.32 14.54 16.94
C GLN A 265 -5.01 13.04 16.81
N LEU A 266 -5.48 12.40 15.74
CA LEU A 266 -5.20 11.00 15.45
C LEU A 266 -3.71 10.73 15.25
N MET A 267 -2.98 11.65 14.60
CA MET A 267 -1.52 11.55 14.44
C MET A 267 -0.79 11.57 15.79
N LYS A 268 -1.24 12.41 16.72
CA LYS A 268 -0.71 12.42 18.09
C LYS A 268 -0.98 11.10 18.80
N GLU A 269 -2.19 10.55 18.64
CA GLU A 269 -2.56 9.25 19.22
C GLU A 269 -1.75 8.10 18.61
N ALA A 270 -1.60 8.07 17.28
CA ALA A 270 -0.78 7.09 16.57
C ALA A 270 0.68 7.13 17.02
N ARG A 271 1.26 8.34 17.17
CA ARG A 271 2.63 8.51 17.68
C ARG A 271 2.77 7.98 19.11
N ASN A 272 1.83 8.33 19.98
CA ASN A 272 1.84 7.87 21.36
C ASN A 272 1.71 6.34 21.42
N ALA A 273 0.75 5.76 20.71
CA ALA A 273 0.54 4.32 20.63
C ALA A 273 1.79 3.59 20.12
N LEU A 274 2.43 4.11 19.07
CA LEU A 274 3.66 3.53 18.52
C LEU A 274 4.84 3.63 19.49
N SER A 275 4.94 4.71 20.27
CA SER A 275 6.00 4.87 21.27
C SER A 275 5.89 3.89 22.45
N SER A 276 4.67 3.44 22.76
CA SER A 276 4.37 2.51 23.85
C SER A 276 3.98 1.10 23.36
N THR A 277 4.24 0.79 22.09
CA THR A 277 3.78 -0.46 21.47
C THR A 277 4.54 -1.69 22.01
N LEU A 278 3.86 -2.84 22.02
CA LEU A 278 4.43 -4.14 22.37
C LEU A 278 5.03 -4.88 21.16
N ILE A 279 5.05 -4.24 19.98
CA ILE A 279 5.66 -4.81 18.78
C ILE A 279 7.17 -4.90 18.97
N GLU A 280 7.73 -6.10 18.95
CA GLU A 280 9.18 -6.31 19.06
C GLU A 280 9.89 -6.26 17.68
N ASP A 281 9.12 -6.44 16.61
CA ASP A 281 9.65 -6.48 15.24
C ASP A 281 10.12 -5.08 14.79
N VAL A 282 11.43 -4.90 14.76
CA VAL A 282 12.09 -3.64 14.41
C VAL A 282 11.77 -3.20 12.98
N SER A 283 11.54 -4.15 12.06
CA SER A 283 11.18 -3.83 10.67
C SER A 283 9.80 -3.20 10.56
N ILE A 284 8.82 -3.75 11.31
CA ILE A 284 7.45 -3.23 11.37
C ILE A 284 7.45 -1.86 12.04
N ILE A 285 8.18 -1.70 13.15
CA ILE A 285 8.32 -0.39 13.81
C ILE A 285 8.91 0.62 12.83
N GLY A 286 10.04 0.31 12.18
CA GLY A 286 10.68 1.20 11.22
C GLY A 286 9.72 1.64 10.11
N ARG A 287 8.93 0.72 9.58
CA ARG A 287 7.89 1.01 8.59
C ARG A 287 6.80 1.93 9.12
N MET A 288 6.25 1.64 10.31
CA MET A 288 5.20 2.45 10.91
C MET A 288 5.66 3.88 11.18
N VAL A 289 6.90 4.06 11.64
CA VAL A 289 7.45 5.41 11.84
C VAL A 289 7.64 6.12 10.48
N ALA A 290 8.16 5.44 9.45
CA ALA A 290 8.27 6.03 8.11
C ALA A 290 6.91 6.48 7.56
N SER A 291 5.87 5.64 7.69
CA SER A 291 4.50 6.00 7.34
C SER A 291 3.97 7.17 8.18
N LEU A 292 4.33 7.26 9.46
CA LEU A 292 3.95 8.36 10.33
C LEU A 292 4.53 9.69 9.82
N ASN A 293 5.82 9.75 9.49
CA ASN A 293 6.40 11.00 8.99
C ASN A 293 5.87 11.39 7.62
N ASN A 294 5.61 10.42 6.73
CA ASN A 294 4.95 10.71 5.46
C ASN A 294 3.55 11.29 5.70
N ALA A 295 2.80 10.77 6.67
CA ALA A 295 1.53 11.34 7.09
C ALA A 295 1.68 12.76 7.68
N GLU A 296 2.73 13.05 8.45
CA GLU A 296 3.02 14.41 8.96
C GLU A 296 3.32 15.40 7.84
N LYS A 297 4.12 14.99 6.85
CA LYS A 297 4.41 15.81 5.67
C LYS A 297 3.13 16.12 4.91
N ASN A 298 2.31 15.10 4.61
CA ASN A 298 1.01 15.27 3.97
C ASN A 298 0.11 16.22 4.77
N LEU A 299 0.11 16.12 6.11
CA LEU A 299 -0.70 16.97 6.97
C LEU A 299 -0.26 18.44 6.91
N LYS A 300 1.05 18.71 6.91
CA LYS A 300 1.62 20.05 6.73
C LYS A 300 1.22 20.64 5.37
N THR A 301 1.38 19.87 4.30
CA THR A 301 0.97 20.28 2.95
C THR A 301 -0.53 20.54 2.88
N ALA A 302 -1.35 19.70 3.52
CA ALA A 302 -2.79 19.88 3.59
C ALA A 302 -3.20 21.18 4.30
N ASP A 303 -2.53 21.55 5.40
CA ASP A 303 -2.76 22.83 6.09
C ASP A 303 -2.46 24.02 5.19
N ILE A 304 -1.29 24.02 4.55
CA ILE A 304 -0.88 25.08 3.61
C ILE A 304 -1.94 25.23 2.52
N LEU A 305 -2.36 24.12 1.91
CA LEU A 305 -3.33 24.14 0.82
C LEU A 305 -4.73 24.60 1.28
N LEU A 306 -5.13 24.30 2.52
CA LEU A 306 -6.38 24.81 3.07
C LEU A 306 -6.34 26.35 3.20
N ASP A 307 -5.22 26.87 3.71
CA ASP A 307 -5.00 28.31 3.87
C ASP A 307 -4.93 29.03 2.53
N GLN A 308 -4.36 28.38 1.51
CA GLN A 308 -4.32 28.88 0.13
C GLN A 308 -5.63 28.68 -0.64
N GLY A 309 -6.64 28.00 -0.08
CA GLY A 309 -7.95 27.81 -0.72
C GLY A 309 -8.06 26.61 -1.68
N TYR A 310 -7.06 25.74 -1.78
CA TYR A 310 -7.09 24.52 -2.60
C TYR A 310 -7.75 23.36 -1.85
N LEU A 311 -9.07 23.42 -1.72
CA LEU A 311 -9.84 22.53 -0.85
C LEU A 311 -9.73 21.05 -1.20
N TYR A 312 -9.79 20.69 -2.48
CA TYR A 312 -9.66 19.29 -2.91
C TYR A 312 -8.26 18.74 -2.64
N SER A 313 -7.22 19.47 -3.03
CA SER A 313 -5.83 19.09 -2.78
C SER A 313 -5.58 18.90 -1.29
N SER A 314 -6.03 19.86 -0.47
CA SER A 314 -5.94 19.80 0.99
C SER A 314 -6.64 18.55 1.55
N ALA A 315 -7.88 18.30 1.15
CA ALA A 315 -8.63 17.12 1.59
C ALA A 315 -7.96 15.80 1.18
N ASN A 316 -7.38 15.74 -0.02
CA ASN A 316 -6.67 14.54 -0.49
C ASN A 316 -5.44 14.24 0.39
N PHE A 317 -4.59 15.23 0.66
CA PHE A 317 -3.44 15.03 1.55
C PHE A 317 -3.87 14.70 2.99
N ALA A 318 -4.92 15.35 3.50
CA ALA A 318 -5.48 15.05 4.81
C ALA A 318 -6.02 13.60 4.89
N PHE A 319 -6.65 13.11 3.82
CA PHE A 319 -7.14 11.73 3.71
C PHE A 319 -5.98 10.72 3.77
N LEU A 320 -4.93 10.93 2.98
CA LEU A 320 -3.75 10.06 2.97
C LEU A 320 -3.05 10.03 4.33
N ALA A 321 -2.91 11.19 4.99
CA ALA A 321 -2.37 11.27 6.34
C ALA A 321 -3.25 10.49 7.33
N ARG A 322 -4.57 10.61 7.22
CA ARG A 322 -5.53 9.94 8.09
C ARG A 322 -5.45 8.43 7.99
N VAL A 323 -5.47 7.86 6.77
CA VAL A 323 -5.40 6.41 6.56
C VAL A 323 -4.14 5.84 7.22
N ASN A 324 -2.99 6.48 7.01
CA ASN A 324 -1.73 6.05 7.63
C ASN A 324 -1.79 6.16 9.16
N ALA A 325 -2.32 7.26 9.70
CA ALA A 325 -2.49 7.42 11.14
C ALA A 325 -3.41 6.35 11.77
N MET A 326 -4.52 6.02 11.10
CA MET A 326 -5.45 4.96 11.51
C MET A 326 -4.74 3.61 11.54
N LEU A 327 -4.02 3.26 10.47
CA LEU A 327 -3.26 2.02 10.36
C LEU A 327 -2.23 1.88 11.48
N ILE A 328 -1.41 2.92 11.69
CA ILE A 328 -0.33 2.91 12.68
C ILE A 328 -0.91 2.77 14.07
N LYS A 329 -1.96 3.54 14.40
CA LYS A 329 -2.62 3.47 15.70
C LYS A 329 -3.21 2.07 15.94
N ASP A 330 -3.96 1.54 14.98
CA ASP A 330 -4.63 0.25 15.13
C ASP A 330 -3.63 -0.90 15.30
N ILE A 331 -2.54 -0.93 14.52
CA ILE A 331 -1.44 -1.89 14.64
C ILE A 331 -0.72 -1.74 15.99
N ALA A 332 -0.37 -0.51 16.38
CA ALA A 332 0.40 -0.25 17.59
C ALA A 332 -0.37 -0.59 18.87
N GLU A 333 -1.69 -0.35 18.89
CA GLU A 333 -2.59 -0.69 20.00
C GLU A 333 -2.96 -2.17 20.02
N ASN A 334 -3.05 -2.82 18.85
CA ASN A 334 -3.49 -4.21 18.73
C ASN A 334 -2.53 -5.04 17.86
N PRO A 335 -1.33 -5.40 18.36
CA PRO A 335 -0.35 -6.14 17.56
C PRO A 335 -0.85 -7.50 17.04
N SER A 336 -1.89 -8.09 17.64
CA SER A 336 -2.55 -9.30 17.15
C SER A 336 -3.21 -9.14 15.78
N LEU A 337 -3.37 -7.91 15.27
CA LEU A 337 -3.80 -7.65 13.89
C LEU A 337 -2.78 -8.10 12.86
N LEU A 338 -1.51 -8.24 13.26
CA LEU A 338 -0.43 -8.71 12.38
C LEU A 338 -0.43 -10.23 12.18
N SER A 339 -1.32 -10.96 12.86
CA SER A 339 -1.51 -12.40 12.65
C SER A 339 -2.36 -12.67 11.41
N ASP A 340 -2.01 -13.68 10.63
CA ASP A 340 -2.75 -14.07 9.42
C ASP A 340 -4.12 -14.70 9.73
N ASP A 341 -4.34 -15.16 10.97
CA ASP A 341 -5.59 -15.69 11.51
C ASP A 341 -6.28 -14.72 12.50
N SER A 342 -6.00 -13.40 12.39
CA SER A 342 -6.50 -12.41 13.33
C SER A 342 -8.02 -12.31 13.35
N THR A 343 -8.63 -12.93 14.37
CA THR A 343 -10.08 -12.86 14.55
C THR A 343 -10.61 -11.46 14.90
N VAL A 344 -9.72 -10.57 15.37
CA VAL A 344 -10.04 -9.15 15.61
C VAL A 344 -10.16 -8.41 14.27
N PHE A 345 -9.27 -8.70 13.33
CA PHE A 345 -9.35 -8.14 11.98
C PHE A 345 -10.63 -8.58 11.27
N ASP A 346 -10.97 -9.88 11.34
CA ASP A 346 -12.22 -10.41 10.79
C ASP A 346 -13.45 -9.71 11.36
N LEU A 347 -13.50 -9.50 12.69
CA LEU A 347 -14.61 -8.80 13.33
C LEU A 347 -14.73 -7.34 12.87
N LYS A 348 -13.59 -6.63 12.76
CA LYS A 348 -13.54 -5.26 12.25
C LYS A 348 -14.07 -5.16 10.81
N VAL A 349 -13.69 -6.12 9.95
CA VAL A 349 -14.21 -6.21 8.57
C VAL A 349 -15.72 -6.44 8.57
N ASP A 350 -16.23 -7.38 9.38
CA ASP A 350 -17.66 -7.69 9.45
C ASP A 350 -18.49 -6.49 9.95
N LEU A 351 -17.99 -5.74 10.95
CA LEU A 351 -18.63 -4.51 11.44
C LEU A 351 -18.66 -3.42 10.36
N LEU A 352 -17.55 -3.20 9.66
CA LEU A 352 -17.49 -2.21 8.60
C LEU A 352 -18.43 -2.54 7.43
N LYS A 353 -18.57 -3.83 7.07
CA LYS A 353 -19.56 -4.30 6.09
C LYS A 353 -20.98 -3.96 6.52
N GLN A 354 -21.32 -4.12 7.80
CA GLN A 354 -22.64 -3.77 8.31
C GLN A 354 -22.89 -2.25 8.19
N GLU A 355 -21.91 -1.43 8.55
CA GLU A 355 -22.05 0.03 8.43
C GLU A 355 -22.23 0.50 6.97
N LEU A 356 -21.56 -0.16 6.03
CA LEU A 356 -21.73 0.09 4.59
C LEU A 356 -23.16 -0.20 4.15
N VAL A 357 -23.75 -1.32 4.59
CA VAL A 357 -25.14 -1.69 4.30
C VAL A 357 -26.12 -0.65 4.86
N ASP A 358 -25.89 -0.19 6.10
CA ASP A 358 -26.76 0.79 6.75
C ASP A 358 -26.72 2.14 6.02
N LEU A 359 -25.53 2.63 5.65
CA LEU A 359 -25.40 3.89 4.91
C LEU A 359 -25.95 3.77 3.49
N LYS A 360 -25.74 2.63 2.81
CA LYS A 360 -26.28 2.36 1.48
C LYS A 360 -27.78 2.52 1.40
N LYS A 361 -28.50 2.04 2.43
CA LYS A 361 -29.95 2.20 2.53
C LYS A 361 -30.34 3.68 2.54
N GLN A 362 -29.69 4.48 3.39
CA GLN A 362 -29.96 5.92 3.53
C GLN A 362 -29.67 6.69 2.23
N LEU A 363 -28.58 6.35 1.54
CA LEU A 363 -28.18 6.96 0.27
C LEU A 363 -29.14 6.70 -0.90
N SER A 364 -30.07 5.77 -0.72
CA SER A 364 -31.05 5.37 -1.74
C SER A 364 -32.44 5.96 -1.51
N GLU A 365 -32.67 6.68 -0.40
CA GLU A 365 -34.01 7.12 0.00
C GLU A 365 -34.54 8.30 -0.81
N PHE A 366 -33.69 9.25 -1.18
CA PHE A 366 -34.07 10.48 -1.87
C PHE A 366 -32.93 11.01 -2.75
N MET A 367 -33.27 11.89 -3.69
CA MET A 367 -32.32 12.68 -4.46
C MET A 367 -32.51 14.17 -4.12
N PRO A 368 -31.47 14.87 -3.59
CA PRO A 368 -31.55 16.29 -3.27
C PRO A 368 -31.14 17.14 -4.49
N VAL A 369 -32.09 17.72 -5.20
CA VAL A 369 -31.83 18.38 -6.50
C VAL A 369 -30.82 19.52 -6.40
N ASP A 370 -30.89 20.33 -5.34
CA ASP A 370 -29.96 21.45 -5.09
C ASP A 370 -28.63 21.03 -4.43
N ARG A 371 -28.46 19.75 -4.10
CA ARG A 371 -27.26 19.17 -3.49
C ARG A 371 -26.86 17.85 -4.16
N LEU A 372 -27.23 17.65 -5.43
CA LEU A 372 -27.12 16.35 -6.09
C LEU A 372 -25.67 15.84 -6.14
N GLU A 373 -24.71 16.74 -6.37
CA GLU A 373 -23.29 16.39 -6.44
C GLU A 373 -22.75 15.85 -5.11
N TRP A 374 -23.30 16.31 -3.97
CA TRP A 374 -22.95 15.80 -2.64
C TRP A 374 -23.51 14.39 -2.44
N MET A 375 -24.76 14.15 -2.85
CA MET A 375 -25.37 12.81 -2.79
C MET A 375 -24.62 11.82 -3.70
N VAL A 376 -24.38 12.19 -4.95
CA VAL A 376 -23.60 11.40 -5.91
C VAL A 376 -22.23 11.08 -5.34
N SER A 377 -21.57 12.06 -4.72
CA SER A 377 -20.23 11.82 -4.16
C SER A 377 -20.26 10.92 -2.94
N ALA A 378 -21.30 11.00 -2.10
CA ALA A 378 -21.49 10.07 -1.01
C ALA A 378 -21.68 8.63 -1.51
N GLN A 379 -22.49 8.45 -2.57
CA GLN A 379 -22.69 7.16 -3.25
C GLN A 379 -21.38 6.60 -3.83
N GLN A 380 -20.60 7.43 -4.54
CA GLN A 380 -19.30 7.03 -5.10
C GLN A 380 -18.30 6.61 -4.01
N ARG A 381 -18.24 7.34 -2.89
CA ARG A 381 -17.28 7.09 -1.80
C ARG A 381 -17.66 5.83 -1.03
N LEU A 382 -18.96 5.58 -0.85
CA LEU A 382 -19.44 4.29 -0.35
C LEU A 382 -19.05 3.15 -1.30
N GLY A 383 -19.24 3.34 -2.61
CA GLY A 383 -18.85 2.36 -3.63
C GLY A 383 -17.35 2.03 -3.58
N TRP A 384 -16.49 3.05 -3.40
CA TRP A 384 -15.05 2.83 -3.22
C TRP A 384 -14.74 2.05 -1.94
N ALA A 385 -15.37 2.41 -0.82
CA ALA A 385 -15.21 1.66 0.43
C ALA A 385 -15.58 0.19 0.29
N GLU A 386 -16.70 -0.12 -0.36
CA GLU A 386 -17.13 -1.50 -0.62
C GLU A 386 -16.19 -2.25 -1.56
N THR A 387 -15.76 -1.64 -2.68
CA THR A 387 -14.83 -2.28 -3.62
C THR A 387 -13.51 -2.62 -2.94
N THR A 388 -12.92 -1.67 -2.19
CA THR A 388 -11.68 -1.90 -1.44
C THR A 388 -11.85 -3.03 -0.41
N LEU A 389 -13.00 -3.11 0.27
CA LEU A 389 -13.28 -4.18 1.25
C LEU A 389 -13.52 -5.54 0.59
N ASN A 390 -14.07 -5.57 -0.63
CA ASN A 390 -14.27 -6.80 -1.40
C ASN A 390 -12.95 -7.38 -1.93
N GLU A 391 -11.95 -6.55 -2.23
CA GLU A 391 -10.61 -6.99 -2.63
C GLU A 391 -9.91 -7.79 -1.52
N LEU A 392 -10.16 -7.45 -0.24
CA LEU A 392 -9.67 -8.23 0.91
C LEU A 392 -10.17 -9.68 0.89
N SER A 393 -11.39 -9.89 0.41
CA SER A 393 -12.03 -11.22 0.37
C SER A 393 -11.47 -12.09 -0.77
N ARG A 394 -10.93 -11.47 -1.84
CA ARG A 394 -10.30 -12.17 -2.97
C ARG A 394 -8.82 -12.51 -2.69
N GLY A 395 -8.18 -11.75 -1.82
CA GLY A 395 -6.80 -11.92 -1.37
C GLY A 395 -6.52 -13.08 -0.40
N GLN A 396 -7.55 -13.80 0.08
CA GLN A 396 -7.35 -15.05 0.82
C GLN A 396 -6.81 -16.20 -0.07
N THR A 397 -6.75 -15.99 -1.38
CA THR A 397 -5.97 -16.83 -2.29
C THR A 397 -4.54 -16.31 -2.34
N ILE A 398 -3.76 -16.55 -1.28
CA ILE A 398 -2.31 -16.30 -1.32
C ILE A 398 -1.73 -17.20 -2.40
N VAL A 399 -1.32 -16.60 -3.52
CA VAL A 399 -0.45 -17.25 -4.49
C VAL A 399 0.87 -17.51 -3.77
N VAL A 400 1.14 -18.77 -3.49
CA VAL A 400 2.46 -19.22 -3.02
C VAL A 400 3.43 -19.09 -4.19
N SER A 401 4.02 -17.91 -4.36
CA SER A 401 5.37 -17.82 -4.93
C SER A 401 6.34 -18.22 -3.84
N ALA A 402 7.25 -19.14 -4.16
CA ALA A 402 8.23 -19.64 -3.21
C ALA A 402 9.19 -18.53 -2.76
N GLY A 403 8.92 -17.91 -1.61
CA GLY A 403 9.78 -16.93 -0.95
C GLY A 403 9.25 -16.58 0.44
N GLY A 404 10.09 -16.80 1.47
CA GLY A 404 10.13 -16.09 2.77
C GLY A 404 8.88 -15.92 3.66
N SER A 405 9.12 -15.82 4.97
CA SER A 405 8.11 -15.34 5.94
C SER A 405 7.82 -13.83 5.82
N ALA A 406 8.71 -13.08 5.16
CA ALA A 406 8.60 -11.64 4.93
C ALA A 406 7.41 -11.29 4.02
N ASP A 407 7.16 -12.08 2.96
CA ASP A 407 6.06 -11.85 2.01
C ASP A 407 4.67 -11.95 2.66
N LYS A 408 4.53 -12.74 3.73
CA LYS A 408 3.26 -12.90 4.46
C LYS A 408 2.94 -11.71 5.35
N LYS A 409 3.92 -11.18 6.09
CA LYS A 409 3.72 -10.00 6.96
C LYS A 409 3.36 -8.76 6.13
N GLU A 410 4.01 -8.61 4.98
CA GLU A 410 3.70 -7.55 4.03
C GLU A 410 2.26 -7.63 3.51
N ALA A 411 1.78 -8.83 3.16
CA ALA A 411 0.40 -9.03 2.75
C ALA A 411 -0.61 -8.69 3.86
N VAL A 412 -0.30 -8.98 5.14
CA VAL A 412 -1.17 -8.62 6.27
C VAL A 412 -1.23 -7.11 6.46
N ILE A 413 -0.09 -6.40 6.38
CA ILE A 413 -0.07 -4.94 6.50
C ILE A 413 -0.81 -4.28 5.33
N ASP A 414 -0.69 -4.80 4.11
CA ASP A 414 -1.45 -4.34 2.95
C ASP A 414 -2.97 -4.55 3.13
N ALA A 415 -3.37 -5.69 3.67
CA ALA A 415 -4.77 -5.97 4.00
C ALA A 415 -5.31 -4.99 5.06
N LEU A 416 -4.52 -4.68 6.10
CA LEU A 416 -4.87 -3.68 7.11
C LEU A 416 -4.96 -2.27 6.49
N TYR A 417 -4.02 -1.90 5.62
CA TYR A 417 -4.05 -0.61 4.93
C TYR A 417 -5.31 -0.45 4.06
N LYS A 418 -5.69 -1.49 3.31
CA LYS A 418 -6.94 -1.53 2.53
C LYS A 418 -8.17 -1.43 3.41
N PHE A 419 -8.19 -2.13 4.56
CA PHE A 419 -9.28 -2.00 5.53
C PHE A 419 -9.42 -0.56 6.05
N GLU A 420 -8.32 0.07 6.46
CA GLU A 420 -8.34 1.45 6.95
C GLU A 420 -8.69 2.46 5.86
N SER A 421 -8.28 2.20 4.62
CA SER A 421 -8.71 2.97 3.45
C SER A 421 -10.22 2.88 3.23
N ALA A 422 -10.80 1.68 3.32
CA ALA A 422 -12.25 1.49 3.22
C ALA A 422 -12.99 2.21 4.36
N ARG A 423 -12.47 2.14 5.60
CA ARG A 423 -13.02 2.85 6.76
C ARG A 423 -12.99 4.37 6.56
N ALA A 424 -11.89 4.91 6.03
CA ALA A 424 -11.77 6.33 5.71
C ALA A 424 -12.73 6.76 4.59
N TRP A 425 -12.90 5.96 3.53
CA TRP A 425 -13.87 6.25 2.47
C TRP A 425 -15.31 6.25 2.97
N LEU A 426 -15.67 5.31 3.84
CA LEU A 426 -16.99 5.29 4.48
C LEU A 426 -17.23 6.56 5.32
N LEU A 427 -16.23 7.04 6.05
CA LEU A 427 -16.33 8.28 6.80
C LEU A 427 -16.63 9.47 5.87
N VAL A 428 -15.88 9.61 4.77
CA VAL A 428 -16.11 10.67 3.78
C VAL A 428 -17.50 10.56 3.15
N ALA A 429 -17.96 9.33 2.85
CA ALA A 429 -19.30 9.09 2.33
C ALA A 429 -20.38 9.61 3.28
N ARG A 430 -20.25 9.38 4.60
CA ARG A 430 -21.17 9.90 5.60
C ARG A 430 -21.18 11.44 5.63
N GLU A 431 -20.02 12.07 5.56
CA GLU A 431 -19.94 13.53 5.61
C GLU A 431 -20.52 14.20 4.36
N PHE A 432 -20.30 13.62 3.19
CA PHE A 432 -20.94 14.08 1.96
C PHE A 432 -22.45 13.85 1.98
N PHE A 433 -22.91 12.75 2.58
CA PHE A 433 -24.33 12.52 2.78
C PHE A 433 -24.97 13.55 3.71
N GLU A 434 -24.31 13.90 4.82
CA GLU A 434 -24.80 14.95 5.72
C GLU A 434 -24.85 16.31 5.01
N ALA A 435 -23.87 16.65 4.18
CA ALA A 435 -23.92 17.85 3.33
C ALA A 435 -25.10 17.82 2.33
N ALA A 436 -25.45 16.64 1.81
CA ALA A 436 -26.57 16.46 0.90
C ALA A 436 -27.94 16.53 1.60
N LYS A 437 -28.04 16.00 2.82
CA LYS A 437 -29.28 15.81 3.59
C LYS A 437 -29.95 17.11 4.03
N VAL A 438 -29.19 18.20 4.14
CA VAL A 438 -29.67 19.55 4.49
C VAL A 438 -30.55 20.16 3.39
N SER A 439 -30.52 19.61 2.17
CA SER A 439 -31.36 20.01 1.03
C SER A 439 -32.84 20.14 1.41
N GLN A 440 -33.48 21.19 0.89
CA GLN A 440 -34.92 21.40 0.99
C GLN A 440 -35.69 20.90 -0.25
N LYS A 441 -34.98 20.53 -1.33
CA LYS A 441 -35.55 20.11 -2.61
C LYS A 441 -35.31 18.61 -2.86
N LYS A 442 -35.93 17.77 -2.03
CA LYS A 442 -35.80 16.30 -2.11
C LYS A 442 -36.89 15.71 -3.00
N VAL A 443 -36.48 14.83 -3.91
CA VAL A 443 -37.39 14.05 -4.76
C VAL A 443 -37.08 12.55 -4.66
N LYS A 444 -38.01 11.69 -5.12
CA LYS A 444 -37.72 10.27 -5.29
C LYS A 444 -36.64 10.11 -6.39
N PRO A 445 -35.66 9.20 -6.23
CA PRO A 445 -34.71 8.90 -7.29
C PRO A 445 -35.45 8.46 -8.56
N LEU A 446 -35.01 8.97 -9.71
CA LEU A 446 -35.61 8.65 -11.01
C LEU A 446 -34.68 7.70 -11.80
N PRO A 447 -35.20 6.65 -12.44
CA PRO A 447 -34.41 5.68 -13.20
C PRO A 447 -34.04 6.24 -14.59
N ASP A 448 -33.12 7.22 -14.62
CA ASP A 448 -32.74 7.92 -15.85
C ASP A 448 -31.27 7.74 -16.22
N PHE A 449 -30.86 8.18 -17.41
CA PHE A 449 -29.48 8.18 -17.91
C PHE A 449 -28.81 6.82 -18.12
N VAL A 450 -29.55 5.70 -18.00
CA VAL A 450 -28.97 4.35 -18.16
C VAL A 450 -28.31 4.16 -19.53
N GLU A 451 -28.99 4.54 -20.62
CA GLU A 451 -28.42 4.47 -21.98
C GLU A 451 -27.20 5.37 -22.14
N ARG A 452 -27.25 6.57 -21.55
CA ARG A 452 -26.15 7.54 -21.56
C ARG A 452 -24.91 6.99 -20.84
N VAL A 453 -25.10 6.32 -19.71
CA VAL A 453 -24.03 5.65 -18.96
C VAL A 453 -23.43 4.52 -19.81
N GLN A 454 -24.27 3.68 -20.42
CA GLN A 454 -23.80 2.57 -21.26
C GLN A 454 -22.96 3.07 -22.46
N ASP A 455 -23.40 4.13 -23.14
CA ASP A 455 -22.63 4.77 -24.22
C ASP A 455 -21.25 5.27 -23.73
N LEU A 456 -21.20 5.95 -22.57
CA LEU A 456 -19.95 6.44 -22.00
C LEU A 456 -19.02 5.30 -21.57
N LEU A 457 -19.55 4.22 -21.01
CA LEU A 457 -18.78 3.02 -20.66
C LEU A 457 -18.16 2.37 -21.88
N VAL A 458 -18.93 2.19 -22.96
CA VAL A 458 -18.41 1.65 -24.23
C VAL A 458 -17.28 2.53 -24.78
N LYS A 459 -17.45 3.85 -24.75
CA LYS A 459 -16.40 4.80 -25.17
C LYS A 459 -15.15 4.69 -24.31
N ALA A 460 -15.31 4.60 -22.99
CA ALA A 460 -14.20 4.48 -22.08
C ALA A 460 -13.45 3.14 -22.25
N GLU A 461 -14.17 2.03 -22.36
CA GLU A 461 -13.57 0.71 -22.55
C GLU A 461 -12.83 0.57 -23.87
N ASN A 462 -13.38 1.12 -24.96
CA ASN A 462 -12.69 1.19 -26.24
C ASN A 462 -11.42 2.02 -26.14
N GLY A 463 -11.46 3.16 -25.43
CA GLY A 463 -10.31 4.03 -25.22
C GLY A 463 -9.18 3.37 -24.42
N LEU A 464 -9.50 2.53 -23.43
CA LEU A 464 -8.52 1.81 -22.61
C LEU A 464 -7.60 0.90 -23.44
N THR A 465 -8.10 0.35 -24.55
CA THR A 465 -7.31 -0.57 -25.39
C THR A 465 -6.02 0.06 -25.95
N VAL A 466 -5.94 1.39 -25.98
CA VAL A 466 -4.82 2.18 -26.50
C VAL A 466 -3.68 2.37 -25.47
N PHE A 467 -3.95 2.15 -24.18
CA PHE A 467 -3.04 2.49 -23.07
C PHE A 467 -2.50 1.25 -22.33
N LYS A 468 -2.29 0.14 -23.06
CA LYS A 468 -1.78 -1.11 -22.46
C LYS A 468 -0.40 -0.91 -21.83
N GLY A 469 -0.27 -1.25 -20.55
CA GLY A 469 0.98 -1.13 -19.79
C GLY A 469 1.23 0.25 -19.17
N GLU A 470 0.28 1.18 -19.28
CA GLU A 470 0.28 2.46 -18.56
C GLU A 470 -0.55 2.36 -17.26
N ASP A 471 -0.33 3.26 -16.29
CA ASP A 471 -1.16 3.34 -15.07
C ASP A 471 -2.58 3.82 -15.40
N ILE A 472 -3.55 2.91 -15.36
CA ILE A 472 -4.96 3.13 -15.71
C ILE A 472 -5.93 2.74 -14.58
N GLU A 473 -5.42 2.51 -13.37
CA GLU A 473 -6.19 1.91 -12.27
C GLU A 473 -7.41 2.76 -11.86
N ASP A 474 -7.28 4.11 -11.83
CA ASP A 474 -8.43 4.98 -11.53
C ASP A 474 -9.53 4.88 -12.60
N ILE A 475 -9.15 4.75 -13.87
CA ILE A 475 -10.09 4.66 -14.98
C ILE A 475 -10.86 3.32 -14.90
N GLU A 476 -10.14 2.22 -14.70
CA GLU A 476 -10.73 0.90 -14.53
C GLU A 476 -11.64 0.84 -13.31
N ARG A 477 -11.22 1.40 -12.18
CA ARG A 477 -12.03 1.50 -10.96
C ARG A 477 -13.33 2.26 -11.21
N ARG A 478 -13.29 3.38 -11.93
CA ARG A 478 -14.48 4.18 -12.24
C ARG A 478 -15.44 3.43 -13.17
N ILE A 479 -14.94 2.73 -14.17
CA ILE A 479 -15.74 1.86 -15.05
C ILE A 479 -16.42 0.76 -14.25
N ALA A 480 -15.67 0.06 -13.39
CA ALA A 480 -16.21 -0.99 -12.54
C ALA A 480 -17.27 -0.44 -11.57
N SER A 481 -17.02 0.73 -10.97
CA SER A 481 -17.94 1.40 -10.05
C SER A 481 -19.24 1.77 -10.75
N ALA A 482 -19.18 2.38 -11.94
CA ALA A 482 -20.35 2.75 -12.72
C ALA A 482 -21.25 1.54 -13.07
N ARG A 483 -20.64 0.41 -13.45
CA ARG A 483 -21.39 -0.84 -13.72
C ARG A 483 -22.11 -1.35 -12.47
N GLU A 484 -21.47 -1.26 -11.31
CA GLU A 484 -22.04 -1.72 -10.05
C GLU A 484 -23.12 -0.76 -9.52
N GLU A 485 -22.94 0.54 -9.70
CA GLU A 485 -23.92 1.58 -9.37
C GLU A 485 -25.20 1.45 -10.21
N LEU A 486 -25.09 1.12 -11.51
CA LEU A 486 -26.24 0.84 -12.36
C LEU A 486 -27.10 -0.32 -11.83
N LYS A 487 -26.45 -1.43 -11.42
CA LYS A 487 -27.18 -2.59 -10.85
C LYS A 487 -27.97 -2.23 -9.58
N ARG A 488 -27.56 -1.16 -8.89
CA ARG A 488 -28.17 -0.68 -7.64
C ARG A 488 -29.23 0.39 -7.87
N GLY A 489 -29.44 0.83 -9.11
CA GLY A 489 -30.32 1.95 -9.44
C GLY A 489 -29.71 3.33 -9.16
N TRP A 490 -28.41 3.43 -8.90
CA TRP A 490 -27.71 4.71 -8.71
C TRP A 490 -27.21 5.28 -10.04
N SER A 491 -28.15 5.55 -10.96
CA SER A 491 -27.80 5.91 -12.33
C SER A 491 -27.04 7.23 -12.46
N LEU A 492 -27.29 8.21 -11.58
CA LEU A 492 -26.50 9.45 -11.55
C LEU A 492 -25.06 9.20 -11.08
N SER A 493 -24.85 8.39 -10.04
CA SER A 493 -23.50 8.03 -9.59
C SER A 493 -22.72 7.35 -10.71
N ALA A 494 -23.40 6.41 -11.40
CA ALA A 494 -22.86 5.71 -12.55
C ALA A 494 -22.51 6.66 -13.71
N LEU A 495 -23.36 7.65 -13.97
CA LEU A 495 -23.15 8.65 -15.02
C LEU A 495 -21.89 9.47 -14.74
N PHE A 496 -21.74 9.96 -13.51
CA PHE A 496 -20.56 10.74 -13.11
C PHE A 496 -19.28 9.90 -13.22
N ASN A 497 -19.31 8.63 -12.78
CA ASN A 497 -18.15 7.75 -12.90
C ASN A 497 -17.80 7.42 -14.37
N ALA A 498 -18.79 7.10 -15.20
CA ALA A 498 -18.57 6.82 -16.62
C ALA A 498 -18.07 8.05 -17.39
N ALA A 499 -18.66 9.23 -17.15
CA ALA A 499 -18.22 10.50 -17.74
C ALA A 499 -16.80 10.87 -17.29
N SER A 500 -16.45 10.61 -16.02
CA SER A 500 -15.10 10.82 -15.50
C SER A 500 -14.08 9.89 -16.16
N ALA A 501 -14.40 8.59 -16.26
CA ALA A 501 -13.52 7.61 -16.90
C ALA A 501 -13.23 7.98 -18.36
N GLN A 502 -14.28 8.33 -19.11
CA GLN A 502 -14.14 8.77 -20.50
C GLN A 502 -13.30 10.06 -20.63
N ALA A 503 -13.45 11.00 -19.70
CA ALA A 503 -12.67 12.24 -19.69
C ALA A 503 -11.19 12.01 -19.35
N LEU A 504 -10.89 11.10 -18.42
CA LEU A 504 -9.51 10.76 -18.04
C LEU A 504 -8.76 10.06 -19.18
N ILE A 505 -9.44 9.22 -19.95
CA ILE A 505 -8.90 8.61 -21.17
C ILE A 505 -8.51 9.69 -22.18
N GLU A 506 -9.39 10.66 -22.40
CA GLU A 506 -9.10 11.76 -23.31
C GLU A 506 -7.98 12.67 -22.78
N GLY A 507 -7.95 12.91 -21.47
CA GLY A 507 -6.84 13.58 -20.78
C GLY A 507 -5.50 12.88 -21.03
N LYS A 508 -5.45 11.56 -20.83
CA LYS A 508 -4.27 10.73 -21.14
C LYS A 508 -3.88 10.81 -22.61
N ARG A 509 -4.84 10.79 -23.53
CA ARG A 509 -4.58 10.94 -24.97
C ARG A 509 -3.89 12.26 -25.27
N LEU A 510 -4.35 13.36 -24.66
CA LEU A 510 -3.74 14.68 -24.82
C LEU A 510 -2.39 14.78 -24.11
N ALA A 511 -2.20 14.08 -23.00
CA ALA A 511 -0.94 14.01 -22.25
C ALA A 511 0.17 13.23 -22.99
N LYS A 512 -0.10 12.60 -24.13
CA LYS A 512 0.93 12.04 -25.03
C LYS A 512 1.68 13.10 -25.83
N GLU A 513 1.27 14.36 -25.79
CA GLU A 513 2.09 15.47 -26.28
C GLU A 513 3.32 15.65 -25.38
N ASP A 514 4.51 15.71 -25.97
CA ASP A 514 5.78 15.85 -25.24
C ASP A 514 6.32 17.30 -25.29
N ASP A 515 5.70 18.17 -26.09
CA ASP A 515 5.99 19.59 -26.10
C ASP A 515 5.31 20.30 -24.90
N ALA A 516 6.12 20.58 -23.87
CA ALA A 516 5.69 21.30 -22.67
C ALA A 516 5.05 22.67 -22.98
N VAL A 517 5.48 23.37 -24.03
CA VAL A 517 4.92 24.68 -24.40
C VAL A 517 3.49 24.53 -24.92
N LYS A 518 3.24 23.51 -25.75
CA LYS A 518 1.89 23.22 -26.25
C LYS A 518 0.97 22.73 -25.15
N LEU A 519 1.46 21.86 -24.26
CA LEU A 519 0.68 21.40 -23.10
C LEU A 519 0.30 22.55 -22.19
N GLU A 520 1.25 23.44 -21.86
CA GLU A 520 1.00 24.63 -21.05
C GLU A 520 -0.06 25.53 -21.69
N ALA A 521 0.05 25.80 -23.00
CA ALA A 521 -0.92 26.60 -23.73
C ALA A 521 -2.33 25.95 -23.75
N SER A 522 -2.41 24.64 -23.97
CA SER A 522 -3.65 23.87 -23.96
C SER A 522 -4.34 23.90 -22.59
N LEU A 523 -3.56 23.66 -21.53
CA LEU A 523 -4.03 23.72 -20.15
C LEU A 523 -4.55 25.11 -19.79
N ARG A 524 -3.77 26.17 -20.05
CA ARG A 524 -4.18 27.56 -19.81
C ARG A 524 -5.50 27.91 -20.50
N LYS A 525 -5.64 27.53 -21.77
CA LYS A 525 -6.86 27.76 -22.54
C LYS A 525 -8.05 27.05 -21.91
N LYS A 526 -7.93 25.76 -21.60
CA LYS A 526 -9.01 24.98 -20.96
C LYS A 526 -9.44 25.56 -19.62
N LEU A 527 -8.49 25.98 -18.79
CA LEU A 527 -8.80 26.61 -17.50
C LEU A 527 -9.57 27.93 -17.67
N ALA A 528 -9.22 28.74 -18.67
CA ALA A 528 -9.89 30.00 -18.96
C ALA A 528 -11.31 29.79 -19.52
N ASP A 529 -11.45 28.88 -20.50
CA ASP A 529 -12.73 28.55 -21.12
C ASP A 529 -13.71 27.95 -20.09
N LEU A 530 -13.24 26.97 -19.30
CA LEU A 530 -14.05 26.32 -18.28
C LEU A 530 -14.41 27.27 -17.13
N GLY A 531 -13.45 28.09 -16.67
CA GLY A 531 -13.72 29.09 -15.63
C GLY A 531 -14.81 30.08 -16.06
N SER A 532 -14.77 30.50 -17.34
CA SER A 532 -15.81 31.38 -17.91
C SER A 532 -17.16 30.67 -18.05
N ALA A 533 -17.16 29.39 -18.44
CA ALA A 533 -18.39 28.60 -18.56
C ALA A 533 -19.08 28.39 -17.20
N ILE A 534 -18.31 28.07 -16.15
CA ILE A 534 -18.82 27.93 -14.79
C ILE A 534 -19.39 29.26 -14.28
N ALA A 535 -18.67 30.38 -14.48
CA ALA A 535 -19.11 31.70 -14.03
C ALA A 535 -20.42 32.17 -14.68
N ASN A 536 -20.72 31.69 -15.90
CA ASN A 536 -21.93 32.04 -16.64
C ASN A 536 -23.07 31.02 -16.44
N SER A 537 -22.85 29.93 -15.71
CA SER A 537 -23.89 28.92 -15.48
C SER A 537 -24.91 29.41 -14.44
N LYS A 538 -26.17 29.00 -14.62
CA LYS A 538 -27.23 29.18 -13.62
C LYS A 538 -27.24 28.06 -12.56
N TYR A 539 -26.48 26.98 -12.75
CA TYR A 539 -26.35 25.87 -11.82
C TYR A 539 -25.06 25.96 -11.02
N ARG A 540 -25.03 25.27 -9.89
CA ARG A 540 -23.83 25.17 -9.04
C ARG A 540 -23.00 23.97 -9.48
N HIS A 541 -21.68 24.12 -9.45
CA HIS A 541 -20.74 23.09 -9.90
C HIS A 541 -19.67 22.83 -8.85
N VAL A 542 -19.93 21.91 -7.93
CA VAL A 542 -19.02 21.59 -6.83
C VAL A 542 -17.74 20.95 -7.37
N TRP A 543 -17.85 19.82 -8.09
CA TRP A 543 -16.66 19.06 -8.48
C TRP A 543 -15.92 19.67 -9.67
N ALA A 544 -16.63 20.32 -10.59
CA ALA A 544 -15.97 21.03 -11.68
C ALA A 544 -15.09 22.18 -11.14
N ASN A 545 -15.57 22.95 -10.15
CA ASN A 545 -14.74 23.98 -9.50
C ASN A 545 -13.55 23.36 -8.75
N LEU A 546 -13.77 22.29 -7.96
CA LEU A 546 -12.69 21.63 -7.22
C LEU A 546 -11.57 21.10 -8.14
N TYR A 547 -11.93 20.47 -9.25
CA TYR A 547 -10.95 19.96 -10.22
C TYR A 547 -10.34 21.07 -11.08
N LEU A 548 -11.07 22.17 -11.35
CA LEU A 548 -10.52 23.36 -11.99
C LEU A 548 -9.41 23.98 -11.13
N ASP A 549 -9.65 24.14 -9.83
CA ASP A 549 -8.65 24.66 -8.90
C ASP A 549 -7.46 23.70 -8.74
N HIS A 550 -7.70 22.39 -8.75
CA HIS A 550 -6.62 21.41 -8.72
C HIS A 550 -5.79 21.42 -10.02
N ALA A 551 -6.42 21.64 -11.17
CA ALA A 551 -5.71 21.82 -12.43
C ALA A 551 -4.89 23.13 -12.47
N ARG A 552 -5.37 24.20 -11.82
CA ARG A 552 -4.60 25.45 -11.61
C ARG A 552 -3.38 25.23 -10.70
N TYR A 553 -3.53 24.46 -9.63
CA TYR A 553 -2.42 24.06 -8.75
C TYR A 553 -1.28 23.43 -9.58
N TYR A 554 -1.59 22.46 -10.43
CA TYR A 554 -0.59 21.80 -11.27
C TYR A 554 0.02 22.69 -12.34
N LEU A 555 -0.74 23.67 -12.86
CA LEU A 555 -0.17 24.68 -13.76
C LEU A 555 0.85 25.56 -13.05
N GLU A 556 0.57 26.00 -11.82
CA GLU A 556 1.50 26.79 -11.02
C GLU A 556 2.72 25.98 -10.61
N GLU A 557 2.52 24.71 -10.23
CA GLU A 557 3.60 23.78 -9.92
C GLU A 557 4.51 23.53 -11.13
N ALA A 558 3.93 23.40 -12.32
CA ALA A 558 4.70 23.28 -13.55
C ALA A 558 5.55 24.52 -13.85
N VAL A 559 5.00 25.72 -13.62
CA VAL A 559 5.75 26.98 -13.77
C VAL A 559 6.90 27.03 -12.76
N TYR A 560 6.63 26.64 -11.51
CA TYR A 560 7.65 26.58 -10.47
C TYR A 560 8.81 25.65 -10.84
N TYR A 561 8.52 24.40 -11.24
CA TYR A 561 9.56 23.46 -11.66
C TYR A 561 10.30 23.93 -12.92
N LYS A 562 9.62 24.61 -13.84
CA LYS A 562 10.25 25.21 -15.02
C LYS A 562 11.25 26.30 -14.62
N GLU A 563 10.93 27.15 -13.64
CA GLU A 563 11.84 28.18 -13.11
C GLU A 563 13.07 27.56 -12.42
N LEU A 564 12.91 26.40 -11.79
CA LEU A 564 14.02 25.61 -11.23
C LEU A 564 14.79 24.79 -12.28
N ASN A 565 14.42 24.85 -13.56
CA ASN A 565 14.98 24.03 -14.65
C ASN A 565 14.73 22.51 -14.46
N HIS A 566 13.73 22.13 -13.66
CA HIS A 566 13.24 20.77 -13.49
C HIS A 566 12.22 20.42 -14.58
N LYS A 567 12.71 20.15 -15.80
CA LYS A 567 11.86 19.99 -16.99
C LYS A 567 10.91 18.79 -16.91
N SER A 568 11.33 17.68 -16.30
CA SER A 568 10.50 16.48 -16.17
C SER A 568 9.33 16.71 -15.21
N ASP A 569 9.59 17.30 -14.05
CA ASP A 569 8.55 17.62 -13.07
C ASP A 569 7.55 18.62 -13.67
N ALA A 570 8.05 19.65 -14.36
CA ALA A 570 7.19 20.60 -15.06
C ALA A 570 6.29 19.92 -16.10
N LEU A 571 6.83 19.01 -16.91
CA LEU A 571 6.07 18.26 -17.90
C LEU A 571 5.02 17.34 -17.25
N SER A 572 5.39 16.65 -16.16
CA SER A 572 4.50 15.79 -15.38
C SER A 572 3.32 16.58 -14.80
N SER A 573 3.60 17.71 -14.14
CA SER A 573 2.58 18.61 -13.60
C SER A 573 1.65 19.12 -14.70
N LEU A 574 2.15 19.48 -15.89
CA LEU A 574 1.30 19.87 -17.02
C LEU A 574 0.37 18.74 -17.49
N LYS A 575 0.89 17.51 -17.62
CA LYS A 575 0.10 16.33 -18.02
C LYS A 575 -1.01 16.02 -17.00
N ASN A 576 -0.70 16.14 -15.70
CA ASN A 576 -1.67 15.97 -14.62
C ASN A 576 -2.73 17.07 -14.62
N GLY A 577 -2.31 18.34 -14.73
CA GLY A 577 -3.21 19.49 -14.80
C GLY A 577 -4.18 19.40 -16.00
N LEU A 578 -3.70 18.93 -17.16
CA LEU A 578 -4.54 18.75 -18.33
C LEU A 578 -5.60 17.65 -18.15
N SER A 579 -5.22 16.53 -17.54
CA SER A 579 -6.15 15.44 -17.22
C SER A 579 -7.24 15.89 -16.24
N LEU A 580 -6.88 16.71 -15.25
CA LEU A 580 -7.83 17.28 -14.29
C LEU A 580 -8.73 18.34 -14.93
N ALA A 581 -8.22 19.17 -15.82
CA ALA A 581 -9.03 20.13 -16.57
C ALA A 581 -10.06 19.41 -17.47
N MET A 582 -9.69 18.29 -18.09
CA MET A 582 -10.61 17.43 -18.85
C MET A 582 -11.70 16.83 -17.95
N LEU A 583 -11.32 16.33 -16.78
CA LEU A 583 -12.26 15.81 -15.79
C LEU A 583 -13.25 16.89 -15.33
N ALA A 584 -12.74 18.09 -15.00
CA ALA A 584 -13.54 19.24 -14.60
C ALA A 584 -14.54 19.64 -15.68
N GLU A 585 -14.10 19.70 -16.94
CA GLU A 585 -14.96 20.04 -18.09
C GLU A 585 -16.07 19.00 -18.31
N SER A 586 -15.74 17.71 -18.15
CA SER A 586 -16.72 16.62 -18.27
C SER A 586 -17.79 16.72 -17.19
N LEU A 587 -17.38 16.90 -15.93
CA LEU A 587 -18.30 17.01 -14.80
C LEU A 587 -19.16 18.27 -14.89
N PHE A 588 -18.62 19.40 -15.35
CA PHE A 588 -19.42 20.59 -15.65
C PHE A 588 -20.56 20.26 -16.62
N LYS A 589 -20.26 19.63 -17.76
CA LYS A 589 -21.27 19.25 -18.76
C LYS A 589 -22.30 18.26 -18.20
N THR A 590 -21.86 17.28 -17.42
CA THR A 590 -22.76 16.33 -16.76
C THR A 590 -23.70 17.01 -15.77
N VAL A 591 -23.20 17.96 -14.97
CA VAL A 591 -24.02 18.70 -14.01
C VAL A 591 -25.03 19.59 -14.73
N GLU A 592 -24.67 20.26 -15.84
CA GLU A 592 -25.63 21.01 -16.66
C GLU A 592 -26.78 20.12 -17.15
N GLU A 593 -26.44 18.98 -17.77
CA GLU A 593 -27.39 18.01 -18.31
C GLU A 593 -28.33 17.46 -17.22
N VAL A 594 -27.77 17.03 -16.10
CA VAL A 594 -28.54 16.46 -14.98
C VAL A 594 -29.40 17.51 -14.30
N SER A 595 -28.87 18.71 -14.06
CA SER A 595 -29.61 19.78 -13.39
C SER A 595 -30.81 20.24 -14.22
N GLU A 596 -30.63 20.38 -15.54
CA GLU A 596 -31.73 20.73 -16.45
C GLU A 596 -32.79 19.63 -16.51
N PHE A 597 -32.37 18.35 -16.51
CA PHE A 597 -33.28 17.23 -16.46
C PHE A 597 -34.14 17.25 -15.19
N TYR A 598 -33.52 17.42 -14.01
CA TYR A 598 -34.27 17.43 -12.75
C TYR A 598 -35.14 18.67 -12.62
N GLU A 599 -34.72 19.84 -13.12
CA GLU A 599 -35.56 21.06 -13.13
C GLU A 599 -36.87 20.83 -13.92
N LYS A 600 -36.82 20.07 -15.02
CA LYS A 600 -38.00 19.77 -15.86
C LYS A 600 -38.88 18.65 -15.31
N ASN A 601 -38.31 17.66 -14.63
CA ASN A 601 -38.99 16.39 -14.30
C ASN A 601 -39.28 16.17 -12.80
N ALA A 602 -38.75 17.02 -11.90
CA ALA A 602 -38.94 16.90 -10.45
C ALA A 602 -40.36 17.33 -9.99
N ALA A 603 -41.39 16.51 -10.24
CA ALA A 603 -42.77 16.89 -9.94
C ALA A 603 -43.33 16.41 -8.58
N LYS A 604 -42.65 15.52 -7.84
CA LYS A 604 -43.16 15.00 -6.54
C LYS A 604 -42.16 15.21 -5.39
N PRO A 605 -42.46 16.06 -4.40
CA PRO A 605 -41.66 16.20 -3.18
C PRO A 605 -41.60 14.87 -2.44
N TYR A 606 -40.42 14.52 -1.93
CA TYR A 606 -40.26 13.38 -1.03
C TYR A 606 -40.86 13.73 0.35
N THR A 607 -41.96 13.08 0.73
CA THR A 607 -42.69 13.34 2.00
C THR A 607 -42.36 12.35 3.11
N GLY A 608 -41.44 11.40 2.89
CA GLY A 608 -40.89 10.54 3.93
C GLY A 608 -41.92 9.68 4.69
N SER A 609 -42.80 8.92 4.02
CA SER A 609 -43.61 7.89 4.70
C SER A 609 -44.26 6.83 3.78
N GLU A 610 -43.58 6.33 2.75
CA GLU A 610 -44.07 5.13 2.03
C GLU A 610 -42.95 4.12 1.90
N SER A 611 -43.05 3.05 2.67
CA SER A 611 -42.32 1.81 2.44
C SER A 611 -42.57 1.36 1.00
N ALA A 612 -41.50 1.32 0.21
CA ALA A 612 -41.53 0.75 -1.13
C ALA A 612 -41.97 -0.71 -1.03
N VAL A 613 -43.19 -0.99 -1.51
CA VAL A 613 -43.60 -2.34 -1.91
C VAL A 613 -43.51 -2.34 -3.42
N ASP A 614 -42.64 -3.20 -3.95
CA ASP A 614 -42.36 -3.35 -5.37
C ASP A 614 -43.60 -3.73 -6.18
N GLU A 615 -43.84 -3.02 -7.29
CA GLU A 615 -44.72 -3.48 -8.36
C GLU A 615 -43.90 -4.33 -9.34
N VAL A 616 -43.97 -5.66 -9.18
CA VAL A 616 -43.48 -6.62 -10.17
C VAL A 616 -44.66 -7.11 -11.01
N VAL A 617 -44.54 -6.91 -12.31
CA VAL A 617 -45.44 -7.42 -13.37
C VAL A 617 -45.52 -8.95 -13.28
N LYS A 618 -46.73 -9.49 -13.08
CA LYS A 618 -47.02 -10.93 -13.08
C LYS A 618 -47.34 -11.43 -14.49
N THR A 619 -46.77 -12.59 -14.82
CA THR A 619 -47.27 -13.48 -15.88
C THR A 619 -47.64 -14.82 -15.24
N ASP A 620 -48.87 -15.25 -15.48
CA ASP A 620 -49.48 -16.48 -14.95
C ASP A 620 -49.33 -17.65 -15.94
N GLN A 621 -49.22 -18.88 -15.44
CA GLN A 621 -49.92 -20.09 -15.92
C GLN A 621 -49.42 -21.39 -15.24
N THR A 622 -50.29 -21.97 -14.38
CA THR A 622 -50.70 -23.40 -14.23
C THR A 622 -49.66 -24.54 -14.15
N LYS A 623 -49.82 -25.66 -13.41
CA LYS A 623 -50.97 -26.38 -12.80
C LYS A 623 -50.47 -27.42 -11.77
N TRP A 624 -51.35 -27.78 -10.85
CA TRP A 624 -51.22 -28.80 -9.81
C TRP A 624 -51.38 -30.24 -10.33
N TYR A 625 -50.49 -31.16 -9.93
CA TYR A 625 -50.79 -32.59 -9.67
C TYR A 625 -49.62 -33.23 -8.90
N LEU A 626 -49.73 -33.45 -7.58
CA LEU A 626 -49.11 -34.61 -6.89
C LEU A 626 -49.49 -34.74 -5.38
N MET A 627 -50.74 -34.45 -5.01
CA MET A 627 -51.18 -34.54 -3.61
C MET A 627 -51.88 -35.87 -3.25
N PHE A 628 -51.38 -37.00 -3.77
CA PHE A 628 -51.97 -38.32 -3.45
C PHE A 628 -50.99 -39.45 -3.09
N PHE A 629 -49.68 -39.18 -2.94
CA PHE A 629 -48.69 -40.20 -2.52
C PHE A 629 -47.84 -39.83 -1.29
N LEU A 630 -48.07 -38.68 -0.65
CA LEU A 630 -47.19 -38.17 0.43
C LEU A 630 -47.58 -38.60 1.85
N LEU A 631 -48.80 -39.10 2.08
CA LEU A 631 -49.25 -39.42 3.44
C LEU A 631 -48.58 -40.67 4.07
N PRO A 632 -48.32 -41.77 3.35
CA PRO A 632 -47.67 -42.95 3.94
C PRO A 632 -46.18 -42.76 4.21
N THR A 633 -45.50 -41.93 3.40
CA THR A 633 -44.06 -41.65 3.52
C THR A 633 -43.73 -40.73 4.69
N VAL A 634 -44.59 -39.75 4.97
CA VAL A 634 -44.44 -38.88 6.14
C VAL A 634 -44.60 -39.68 7.45
N LEU A 635 -45.51 -40.66 7.49
CA LEU A 635 -45.71 -41.48 8.69
C LEU A 635 -44.49 -42.37 9.00
N PHE A 636 -43.85 -42.93 7.97
CA PHE A 636 -42.63 -43.74 8.10
C PHE A 636 -41.42 -42.90 8.56
N ILE A 637 -41.29 -41.68 8.05
CA ILE A 637 -40.21 -40.74 8.44
C ILE A 637 -40.38 -40.28 9.89
N VAL A 638 -41.61 -40.04 10.35
CA VAL A 638 -41.89 -39.66 11.74
C VAL A 638 -41.52 -40.79 12.71
N LEU A 639 -41.84 -42.04 12.37
CA LEU A 639 -41.47 -43.22 13.15
C LEU A 639 -39.95 -43.46 13.19
N LEU A 640 -39.26 -43.22 12.06
CA LEU A 640 -37.80 -43.31 11.98
C LEU A 640 -37.11 -42.22 12.81
N VAL A 641 -37.64 -41.00 12.82
CA VAL A 641 -37.13 -39.87 13.63
C VAL A 641 -37.34 -40.11 15.13
N LEU A 642 -38.46 -40.73 15.52
CA LEU A 642 -38.71 -41.13 16.91
C LEU A 642 -37.75 -42.24 17.37
N LEU A 643 -37.49 -43.24 16.52
CA LEU A 643 -36.52 -44.31 16.80
C LEU A 643 -35.09 -43.75 16.93
N LEU A 644 -34.71 -42.81 16.05
CA LEU A 644 -33.40 -42.12 16.11
C LEU A 644 -33.26 -41.21 17.32
N LYS A 645 -34.34 -40.56 17.78
CA LYS A 645 -34.33 -39.77 19.04
C LYS A 645 -34.12 -40.63 20.28
N ILE A 646 -34.73 -41.83 20.33
CA ILE A 646 -34.56 -42.77 21.45
C ILE A 646 -33.13 -43.34 21.47
N LEU A 647 -32.52 -43.59 20.31
CA LEU A 647 -31.12 -44.03 20.21
C LEU A 647 -30.11 -42.92 20.53
N LYS A 648 -30.46 -41.64 20.30
CA LYS A 648 -29.59 -40.48 20.58
C LYS A 648 -29.67 -39.99 22.03
N ALA A 649 -30.73 -40.34 22.76
CA ALA A 649 -30.93 -39.98 24.18
C ALA A 649 -30.04 -40.75 25.18
N ARG A 650 -29.07 -41.55 24.72
CA ARG A 650 -28.15 -42.30 25.60
C ARG A 650 -26.66 -42.00 25.45
N LYS A 651 -26.28 -40.85 24.87
CA LYS A 651 -24.89 -40.37 24.92
C LYS A 651 -24.79 -38.83 24.95
N SER A 652 -24.24 -38.36 26.07
CA SER A 652 -23.58 -37.07 26.36
C SER A 652 -24.32 -35.76 26.07
N ASP A 653 -24.69 -35.07 27.15
CA ASP A 653 -24.79 -33.61 27.19
C ASP A 653 -23.46 -32.98 26.76
N VAL A 654 -23.40 -32.47 25.53
CA VAL A 654 -22.35 -31.55 25.09
C VAL A 654 -23.02 -30.20 24.88
N LYS A 655 -22.76 -29.25 25.78
CA LYS A 655 -23.02 -27.83 25.53
C LYS A 655 -22.03 -27.38 24.43
N TYR A 656 -22.53 -26.99 23.27
CA TYR A 656 -21.70 -26.43 22.20
C TYR A 656 -21.09 -25.10 22.66
N SER A 657 -19.85 -24.82 22.27
CA SER A 657 -19.22 -23.52 22.53
C SER A 657 -19.78 -22.49 21.54
N VAL A 658 -19.85 -21.20 21.95
CA VAL A 658 -20.29 -20.07 21.09
C VAL A 658 -19.52 -20.06 19.75
N TYR A 659 -18.28 -20.56 19.74
CA TYR A 659 -17.44 -20.71 18.56
C TYR A 659 -17.98 -21.74 17.54
N GLU A 660 -18.39 -22.93 18.01
CA GLU A 660 -19.00 -23.96 17.14
C GLU A 660 -20.37 -23.51 16.61
N GLU A 661 -21.11 -22.71 17.38
CA GLU A 661 -22.37 -22.12 16.93
C GLU A 661 -22.17 -21.05 15.84
N ILE A 662 -21.16 -20.18 15.98
CA ILE A 662 -20.78 -19.20 14.93
C ILE A 662 -20.37 -19.92 13.65
N LYS A 663 -19.54 -20.95 13.74
CA LYS A 663 -19.10 -21.77 12.60
C LYS A 663 -20.29 -22.44 11.90
N GLY A 664 -21.23 -22.98 12.67
CA GLY A 664 -22.46 -23.58 12.15
C GLY A 664 -23.38 -22.56 11.44
N VAL A 665 -23.46 -21.32 11.92
CA VAL A 665 -24.24 -20.26 11.27
C VAL A 665 -23.58 -19.79 9.96
N LYS A 666 -22.25 -19.60 9.94
CA LYS A 666 -21.49 -19.26 8.72
C LYS A 666 -21.58 -20.36 7.65
N GLN A 667 -21.56 -21.63 8.06
CA GLN A 667 -21.75 -22.75 7.13
C GLN A 667 -23.15 -22.72 6.49
N LYS A 668 -24.20 -22.43 7.27
CA LYS A 668 -25.56 -22.29 6.74
C LYS A 668 -25.70 -21.11 5.78
N GLN A 669 -24.98 -20.01 6.01
CA GLN A 669 -24.95 -18.87 5.06
C GLN A 669 -24.35 -19.30 3.71
N ARG A 670 -23.26 -20.07 3.71
CA ARG A 670 -22.68 -20.62 2.47
C ARG A 670 -23.63 -21.59 1.76
N GLU A 671 -24.34 -22.43 2.52
CA GLU A 671 -25.30 -23.38 1.96
C GLU A 671 -26.49 -22.68 1.27
N ILE A 672 -26.98 -21.55 1.81
CA ILE A 672 -28.06 -20.79 1.15
C ILE A 672 -27.57 -20.02 -0.08
N GLU A 673 -26.33 -19.52 -0.08
CA GLU A 673 -25.68 -18.90 -1.24
C GLU A 673 -25.44 -19.91 -2.37
N GLU A 674 -25.03 -21.13 -2.03
CA GLU A 674 -24.94 -22.25 -2.99
C GLU A 674 -26.30 -22.62 -3.57
N ARG A 675 -27.36 -22.58 -2.75
CA ARG A 675 -28.73 -22.84 -3.24
C ARG A 675 -29.21 -21.71 -4.16
N LEU A 676 -28.91 -20.45 -3.86
CA LEU A 676 -29.22 -19.30 -4.71
C LEU A 676 -28.49 -19.38 -6.06
N SER A 677 -27.18 -19.62 -6.05
CA SER A 677 -26.36 -19.72 -7.27
C SER A 677 -26.76 -20.88 -8.18
N ARG A 678 -27.34 -21.96 -7.64
CA ARG A 678 -27.90 -23.08 -8.40
C ARG A 678 -29.38 -22.89 -8.78
N GLY A 679 -29.97 -21.72 -8.53
CA GLY A 679 -31.37 -21.41 -8.82
C GLY A 679 -32.38 -22.23 -8.00
N ARG A 680 -31.94 -22.79 -6.85
CA ARG A 680 -32.75 -23.62 -5.94
C ARG A 680 -33.34 -22.83 -4.76
N LEU A 681 -33.17 -21.52 -4.77
CA LEU A 681 -33.68 -20.58 -3.77
C LEU A 681 -34.07 -19.29 -4.51
N SER A 682 -35.24 -18.74 -4.25
CA SER A 682 -35.61 -17.43 -4.80
C SER A 682 -34.87 -16.29 -4.08
N GLN A 683 -34.79 -15.12 -4.71
CA GLN A 683 -34.11 -13.96 -4.13
C GLN A 683 -34.77 -13.51 -2.81
N ASP A 684 -36.10 -13.58 -2.72
CA ASP A 684 -36.85 -13.20 -1.50
C ASP A 684 -36.63 -14.20 -0.36
N GLU A 685 -36.59 -15.50 -0.67
CA GLU A 685 -36.27 -16.55 0.29
C GLU A 685 -34.82 -16.44 0.77
N TYR A 686 -33.88 -16.11 -0.12
CA TYR A 686 -32.50 -15.83 0.23
C TYR A 686 -32.40 -14.64 1.19
N LEU A 687 -33.05 -13.52 0.89
CA LEU A 687 -33.00 -12.32 1.73
C LEU A 687 -33.59 -12.57 3.12
N SER A 688 -34.69 -13.34 3.20
CA SER A 688 -35.31 -13.75 4.46
C SER A 688 -34.42 -14.71 5.27
N GLU A 689 -33.91 -15.78 4.65
CA GLU A 689 -33.04 -16.76 5.33
C GLU A 689 -31.70 -16.14 5.73
N SER A 690 -31.11 -15.31 4.86
CA SER A 690 -29.86 -14.59 5.12
C SER A 690 -30.01 -13.54 6.21
N GLY A 691 -31.14 -12.80 6.24
CA GLY A 691 -31.46 -11.85 7.30
C GLY A 691 -31.52 -12.50 8.67
N ARG A 692 -32.21 -13.64 8.78
CA ARG A 692 -32.34 -14.40 10.04
C ARG A 692 -31.00 -14.98 10.50
N LEU A 693 -30.18 -15.51 9.60
CA LEU A 693 -28.85 -16.03 9.92
C LEU A 693 -27.91 -14.89 10.36
N SER A 694 -28.02 -13.72 9.74
CA SER A 694 -27.22 -12.54 10.08
C SER A 694 -27.58 -11.97 11.45
N GLU A 695 -28.85 -12.00 11.84
CA GLU A 695 -29.29 -11.62 13.19
C GLU A 695 -28.81 -12.62 14.26
N GLN A 696 -28.90 -13.92 13.95
CA GLN A 696 -28.36 -14.97 14.81
C GLN A 696 -26.84 -14.85 14.99
N LEU A 697 -26.12 -14.55 13.90
CA LEU A 697 -24.66 -14.32 13.94
C LEU A 697 -24.32 -13.09 14.79
N ARG A 698 -25.05 -11.98 14.65
CA ARG A 698 -24.88 -10.77 15.47
C ARG A 698 -25.05 -11.06 16.96
N ARG A 699 -26.06 -11.83 17.34
CA ARG A 699 -26.26 -12.24 18.74
C ARG A 699 -25.08 -13.07 19.26
N LEU A 700 -24.62 -14.06 18.49
CA LEU A 700 -23.51 -14.92 18.87
C LEU A 700 -22.18 -14.15 18.94
N LEU A 701 -21.95 -13.19 18.05
CA LEU A 701 -20.79 -12.31 18.07
C LEU A 701 -20.79 -11.38 19.29
N ARG A 702 -21.94 -10.81 19.70
CA ARG A 702 -22.05 -10.04 20.96
C ARG A 702 -21.81 -10.90 22.20
N MET A 703 -22.32 -12.12 22.21
CA MET A 703 -22.04 -13.08 23.29
C MET A 703 -20.56 -13.48 23.34
N ARG A 704 -19.88 -13.50 22.19
CA ARG A 704 -18.43 -13.67 22.11
C ARG A 704 -17.71 -12.43 22.62
N GLU A 705 -18.08 -11.24 22.18
CA GLU A 705 -17.48 -9.95 22.55
C GLU A 705 -17.51 -9.72 24.07
N ALA A 706 -18.67 -9.93 24.70
CA ALA A 706 -18.81 -9.89 26.16
C ALA A 706 -17.91 -10.91 26.89
N LYS A 707 -17.67 -12.08 26.28
CA LYS A 707 -16.78 -13.13 26.81
C LYS A 707 -15.30 -12.87 26.51
N THR A 708 -15.01 -11.99 25.56
CA THR A 708 -13.65 -11.61 25.16
C THR A 708 -13.16 -10.44 26.01
N GLU A 709 -14.03 -9.51 26.42
CA GLU A 709 -13.71 -8.45 27.39
C GLU A 709 -13.25 -9.02 28.75
N GLU A 710 -13.91 -10.06 29.29
CA GLU A 710 -13.45 -10.81 30.48
C GLU A 710 -12.09 -11.55 30.23
N SER A 711 -11.83 -12.00 28.99
CA SER A 711 -10.55 -12.65 28.62
C SER A 711 -9.39 -11.65 28.51
N PHE A 712 -9.65 -10.44 28.02
CA PHE A 712 -8.62 -9.41 27.87
C PHE A 712 -8.06 -8.93 29.22
N ALA A 713 -8.90 -8.86 30.26
CA ALA A 713 -8.46 -8.50 31.61
C ALA A 713 -7.58 -9.60 32.24
N SER A 714 -8.00 -10.86 32.14
CA SER A 714 -7.26 -12.02 32.67
C SER A 714 -5.96 -12.30 31.91
N ASP A 715 -5.95 -12.15 30.58
CA ASP A 715 -4.75 -12.35 29.76
C ASP A 715 -3.71 -11.25 29.98
N LYS A 716 -4.14 -10.00 30.23
CA LYS A 716 -3.25 -8.90 30.64
C LYS A 716 -2.59 -9.19 32.00
N LEU A 717 -3.36 -9.68 32.97
CA LEU A 717 -2.85 -10.06 34.29
C LEU A 717 -1.88 -11.26 34.21
N ARG A 718 -2.14 -12.24 33.34
CA ARG A 718 -1.23 -13.37 33.08
C ARG A 718 0.06 -12.94 32.37
N ALA A 719 -0.03 -12.00 31.41
CA ALA A 719 1.14 -11.42 30.76
C ALA A 719 2.03 -10.64 31.75
N ASP A 720 1.41 -9.87 32.65
CA ASP A 720 2.12 -9.18 33.72
C ASP A 720 2.78 -10.17 34.71
N LEU A 721 2.13 -11.28 35.05
CA LEU A 721 2.73 -12.35 35.87
C LEU A 721 3.95 -12.99 35.19
N LEU A 722 3.86 -13.30 33.89
CA LEU A 722 4.97 -13.81 33.09
C LEU A 722 6.14 -12.82 33.03
N LEU A 723 5.85 -11.53 32.87
CA LEU A 723 6.84 -10.45 32.87
C LEU A 723 7.64 -10.41 34.18
N PHE A 724 6.96 -10.51 35.33
CA PHE A 724 7.65 -10.49 36.63
C PHE A 724 8.42 -11.80 36.92
N ASP A 725 7.98 -12.94 36.39
CA ASP A 725 8.78 -14.18 36.42
C ASP A 725 10.07 -14.05 35.59
N MET A 726 9.98 -13.46 34.39
CA MET A 726 11.15 -13.18 33.54
C MET A 726 12.10 -12.19 34.21
N LYS A 727 11.60 -11.08 34.75
CA LYS A 727 12.40 -10.11 35.52
C LYS A 727 13.09 -10.77 36.71
N SER A 728 12.42 -11.71 37.38
CA SER A 728 13.01 -12.47 38.48
C SER A 728 14.13 -13.42 38.02
N ARG A 729 13.99 -14.03 36.84
CA ARG A 729 15.04 -14.87 36.22
C ARG A 729 16.26 -14.04 35.79
N ASP A 730 16.04 -12.86 35.20
CA ASP A 730 17.12 -11.98 34.77
C ASP A 730 17.82 -11.30 35.95
N LEU A 731 17.10 -11.00 37.03
CA LEU A 731 17.68 -10.54 38.28
C LEU A 731 18.64 -11.60 38.87
N ARG A 732 18.27 -12.89 38.82
CA ARG A 732 19.14 -14.02 39.24
C ARG A 732 20.36 -14.17 38.33
N ARG A 733 20.21 -13.95 37.01
CA ARG A 733 21.34 -13.96 36.06
C ARG A 733 22.30 -12.81 36.34
N SER A 734 21.76 -11.61 36.60
CA SER A 734 22.54 -10.41 36.93
C SER A 734 23.36 -10.59 38.21
N LEU A 735 22.79 -11.24 39.25
CA LEU A 735 23.54 -11.60 40.45
C LEU A 735 24.66 -12.60 40.15
N LYS A 736 24.40 -13.62 39.32
CA LYS A 736 25.43 -14.59 38.90
C LYS A 736 26.57 -13.94 38.09
N GLN A 737 26.26 -12.92 37.31
CA GLN A 737 27.22 -12.14 36.51
C GLN A 737 27.91 -11.01 37.30
N ARG A 738 27.57 -10.83 38.59
CA ARG A 738 28.04 -9.75 39.46
C ARG A 738 27.73 -8.34 38.94
N SER A 739 26.73 -8.20 38.08
CA SER A 739 26.27 -6.90 37.55
C SER A 739 25.33 -6.15 38.51
N ILE A 740 24.97 -6.76 39.64
CA ILE A 740 24.15 -6.15 40.70
C ILE A 740 24.67 -6.55 42.09
N SER A 741 24.52 -5.67 43.07
CA SER A 741 24.92 -5.95 44.45
C SER A 741 23.95 -6.94 45.13
N PRO A 742 24.40 -7.74 46.12
CA PRO A 742 23.52 -8.62 46.88
C PRO A 742 22.40 -7.89 47.64
N GLU A 743 22.62 -6.64 48.06
CA GLU A 743 21.63 -5.83 48.74
C GLU A 743 20.54 -5.33 47.78
N ASP A 744 20.92 -4.86 46.60
CA ASP A 744 19.99 -4.44 45.55
C ASP A 744 19.19 -5.61 45.00
N PHE A 745 19.83 -6.78 44.84
CA PHE A 745 19.15 -8.03 44.48
C PHE A 745 18.05 -8.38 45.49
N ARG A 746 18.35 -8.29 46.80
CA ARG A 746 17.38 -8.60 47.86
C ARG A 746 16.21 -7.63 47.88
N LYS A 747 16.48 -6.34 47.68
CA LYS A 747 15.46 -5.30 47.60
C LYS A 747 14.51 -5.51 46.41
N LEU A 748 15.06 -5.67 45.20
CA LEU A 748 14.28 -5.88 43.99
C LEU A 748 13.51 -7.21 44.00
N THR A 749 14.08 -8.27 44.60
CA THR A 749 13.38 -9.55 44.76
C THR A 749 12.14 -9.39 45.65
N ASN A 750 12.24 -8.64 46.75
CA ASN A 750 11.10 -8.39 47.63
C ASN A 750 10.02 -7.54 46.94
N GLU A 751 10.41 -6.54 46.16
CA GLU A 751 9.50 -5.70 45.37
C GLU A 751 8.76 -6.52 44.30
N TYR A 752 9.47 -7.38 43.56
CA TYR A 752 8.86 -8.24 42.54
C TYR A 752 7.90 -9.27 43.15
N ASN A 753 8.27 -9.87 44.28
CA ASN A 753 7.39 -10.81 44.99
C ASN A 753 6.11 -10.13 45.48
N ALA A 754 6.19 -8.90 45.98
CA ALA A 754 5.02 -8.12 46.39
C ALA A 754 4.12 -7.80 45.18
N LYS A 755 4.70 -7.49 44.02
CA LYS A 755 3.94 -7.17 42.81
C LYS A 755 3.27 -8.40 42.19
N VAL A 756 3.96 -9.53 42.18
CA VAL A 756 3.41 -10.83 41.76
C VAL A 756 2.21 -11.21 42.63
N LYS A 757 2.31 -11.00 43.96
CA LYS A 757 1.20 -11.27 44.88
C LYS A 757 -0.05 -10.44 44.54
N GLN A 758 0.11 -9.14 44.28
CA GLN A 758 -0.99 -8.26 43.89
C GLN A 758 -1.64 -8.67 42.55
N LEU A 759 -0.84 -9.07 41.57
CA LEU A 759 -1.32 -9.51 40.26
C LEU A 759 -2.11 -10.82 40.35
N TYR A 760 -1.70 -11.74 41.24
CA TYR A 760 -2.45 -12.96 41.51
C TYR A 760 -3.78 -12.69 42.23
N GLU A 761 -3.81 -11.76 43.18
CA GLU A 761 -5.04 -11.36 43.87
C GLU A 761 -6.05 -10.74 42.88
N ALA A 762 -5.58 -9.87 41.97
CA ALA A 762 -6.40 -9.31 40.90
C ALA A 762 -6.88 -10.37 39.89
N LEU A 763 -6.03 -11.34 39.53
CA LEU A 763 -6.41 -12.43 38.63
C LEU A 763 -7.47 -13.36 39.26
N ALA A 764 -7.42 -13.53 40.58
CA ALA A 764 -8.38 -14.32 41.34
C ALA A 764 -9.75 -13.64 41.51
N GLU A 765 -9.82 -12.31 41.42
CA GLU A 765 -11.08 -11.55 41.41
C GLU A 765 -11.79 -11.60 40.05
N GLU A 766 -11.03 -11.73 38.94
CA GLU A 766 -11.53 -11.79 37.56
C GLU A 766 -11.98 -13.20 37.11
N GLU A 767 -11.62 -14.27 37.84
CA GLU A 767 -11.98 -15.67 37.50
C GLU A 767 -12.94 -16.31 38.53
N SER A 768 -14.10 -16.81 38.09
CA SER A 768 -15.05 -17.51 38.97
C SER A 768 -14.52 -18.86 39.46
N ILE A 769 -14.28 -18.96 40.78
CA ILE A 769 -14.22 -20.08 41.76
C ILE A 769 -13.73 -21.49 41.34
N ASP A 770 -13.90 -21.97 40.11
CA ASP A 770 -13.51 -23.34 39.70
C ASP A 770 -12.02 -23.47 39.30
N GLN A 771 -11.29 -22.36 39.09
CA GLN A 771 -9.85 -22.38 38.76
C GLN A 771 -8.90 -22.25 39.97
N VAL A 772 -9.44 -22.05 41.18
CA VAL A 772 -8.67 -22.00 42.45
C VAL A 772 -7.92 -23.31 42.72
N VAL A 773 -8.39 -24.44 42.16
CA VAL A 773 -7.75 -25.75 42.29
C VAL A 773 -6.43 -25.85 41.47
N ALA A 774 -6.30 -25.07 40.39
CA ALA A 774 -5.05 -25.02 39.61
C ALA A 774 -3.99 -24.11 40.27
N ALA A 775 -4.42 -23.07 40.98
CA ALA A 775 -3.53 -22.18 41.74
C ALA A 775 -2.87 -22.89 42.95
N ASP A 776 -3.53 -23.89 43.55
CA ASP A 776 -2.97 -24.68 44.65
C ASP A 776 -1.83 -25.61 44.17
N GLN A 777 -1.88 -26.08 42.92
CA GLN A 777 -0.78 -26.82 42.29
C GLN A 777 0.42 -25.91 41.98
N ALA A 778 0.19 -24.62 41.69
CA ALA A 778 1.24 -23.62 41.51
C ALA A 778 1.87 -23.17 42.85
N ARG A 779 1.11 -23.14 43.95
CA ARG A 779 1.65 -22.94 45.32
C ARG A 779 2.73 -23.98 45.68
N GLN A 780 2.57 -25.23 45.23
CA GLN A 780 3.57 -26.28 45.43
C GLN A 780 4.84 -26.08 44.58
N ALA A 781 4.79 -25.27 43.51
CA ALA A 781 5.98 -24.91 42.73
C ALA A 781 6.84 -23.82 43.41
N VAL A 782 6.21 -22.91 44.18
CA VAL A 782 6.90 -21.83 44.92
C VAL A 782 7.70 -22.37 46.12
N GLY A 783 7.28 -23.49 46.73
CA GLY A 783 8.01 -24.16 47.81
C GLY A 783 9.40 -24.70 47.44
N ARG A 784 9.78 -24.71 46.15
CA ARG A 784 11.13 -25.10 45.69
C ARG A 784 12.19 -24.01 45.79
N VAL A 785 11.81 -22.76 46.06
CA VAL A 785 12.76 -21.63 46.11
C VAL A 785 13.54 -21.59 47.44
N GLU A 786 12.99 -22.13 48.54
CA GLU A 786 13.72 -22.25 49.81
C GLU A 786 14.74 -23.41 49.83
N SER A 787 14.51 -24.49 49.08
CA SER A 787 15.44 -25.63 49.05
C SER A 787 16.76 -25.31 48.35
N ASP A 788 16.73 -24.48 47.30
CA ASP A 788 17.90 -24.09 46.52
C ASP A 788 18.88 -23.20 47.31
N TRP A 789 18.40 -22.46 48.32
CA TRP A 789 19.26 -21.62 49.16
C TRP A 789 20.19 -22.46 50.06
N SER A 790 19.71 -23.62 50.54
CA SER A 790 20.50 -24.55 51.34
C SER A 790 21.60 -25.27 50.53
N GLU A 791 21.43 -25.35 49.22
CA GLU A 791 22.36 -26.00 48.29
C GLU A 791 23.44 -25.02 47.82
N VAL A 792 23.07 -23.76 47.60
CA VAL A 792 24.01 -22.66 47.34
C VAL A 792 24.90 -22.37 48.56
N GLN A 793 24.38 -22.42 49.79
CA GLN A 793 25.23 -22.28 50.99
C GLN A 793 26.25 -23.43 51.14
N ARG A 794 25.90 -24.66 50.71
CA ARG A 794 26.79 -25.83 50.75
C ARG A 794 27.89 -25.78 49.68
N SER A 795 27.61 -25.22 48.50
CA SER A 795 28.62 -25.06 47.44
C SER A 795 29.63 -23.96 47.75
N VAL A 796 29.19 -22.86 48.38
CA VAL A 796 30.07 -21.74 48.80
C VAL A 796 30.99 -22.14 49.95
N ARG A 797 30.56 -22.98 50.90
CA ARG A 797 31.43 -23.49 51.98
C ARG A 797 32.52 -24.49 51.52
N LYS A 798 32.32 -25.19 50.40
CA LYS A 798 33.29 -26.19 49.89
C LYS A 798 34.42 -25.60 49.03
N GLN A 799 34.34 -24.33 48.62
CA GLN A 799 35.35 -23.70 47.75
C GLN A 799 36.34 -22.78 48.48
N VAL A 800 36.22 -22.61 49.79
CA VAL A 800 37.18 -21.82 50.59
C VAL A 800 38.24 -22.74 51.19
N LYS A 801 39.37 -22.93 50.50
CA LYS A 801 40.60 -23.43 51.14
C LYS A 801 41.16 -22.33 52.06
N PRO A 802 41.55 -22.64 53.31
CA PRO A 802 42.20 -21.65 54.18
C PRO A 802 43.60 -21.33 53.65
N LEU A 803 43.91 -20.03 53.53
CA LEU A 803 45.22 -19.50 53.18
C LEU A 803 46.27 -19.84 54.25
N PRO A 804 47.54 -20.08 53.90
CA PRO A 804 48.59 -20.37 54.87
C PRO A 804 48.93 -19.12 55.69
N LYS A 805 49.05 -19.29 57.01
CA LYS A 805 49.41 -18.23 57.96
C LYS A 805 50.82 -17.68 57.66
N LYS A 806 50.91 -16.38 57.36
CA LYS A 806 52.17 -15.61 57.37
C LYS A 806 52.75 -15.58 58.79
N LYS A 807 54.05 -15.86 58.91
CA LYS A 807 54.82 -15.61 60.14
C LYS A 807 54.90 -14.10 60.42
N PRO A 808 54.81 -13.65 61.68
CA PRO A 808 55.08 -12.26 62.04
C PRO A 808 56.59 -12.02 62.20
N GLU A 809 57.12 -10.97 61.58
CA GLU A 809 58.39 -10.35 61.96
C GLU A 809 58.20 -9.41 63.17
N PRO A 810 59.26 -9.17 63.98
CA PRO A 810 59.13 -8.69 65.34
C PRO A 810 58.92 -7.16 65.42
N LYS A 811 58.17 -6.78 66.45
CA LYS A 811 57.77 -5.41 66.80
C LYS A 811 58.95 -4.43 66.95
N LYS A 812 58.70 -3.19 66.56
CA LYS A 812 58.75 -2.05 67.50
C LYS A 812 57.51 -1.20 67.34
#